data_AF-A0A412IXV5-F1
#
_entry.id   AF-A0A412IXV5-F1
#
_cell.length_a   1.000
_cell.length_b   1.000
_cell.length_c   1.000
_cell.angle_alpha   90.00
_cell.angle_beta   90.00
_cell.angle_gamma   90.00
#
_symmetry.space_group_name_H-M   'P 1'
#
loop_
_entity.id
_entity.type
_entity.pdbx_description
1 polymer ?
#
loop_
_entity_poly.entity_id
_entity_poly.type
_entity_poly.pdbx_seq_one_letter_code
_entity_poly.pdbx_strand_id
1 'polypeptide(L)'
;MESAKKELESAKQDKTNKDTALENAKQVLESAKKEVTAQQTKVNEAQDAVTNQQKLVDQLRTDKEQAQTKIAQGSKGFFEAYGYTDALKILEKQSTLNGGYTNIGAENDATSLENFKRALSMVRYGNKLRTTDANVPGLSDLTVNPTLFAISQVQLNATANGKIFGHSQLYRVGENIAAATYKSNDELLFNGWYTEEKQVYDYITAKGWTEDDLYNDAAKYKEVQQALNQKYPQVGHYTNIINKDYTTTGTAYIYSKDTAPDGWECNAGQVFDFVQHSSYITIANTMTIDEFEAKFNEYYNKLMNADSVLSENQTKLDGLKADLEKQKALFATKQATQSSAQTNVQTATDQATSAQNAVTAAQSKVDTKQARLDQLMKDSAASGLLNEINSLKASKKNAETNDLVNAQKVLSAAQKEKMIADQNVVDKTALVNDAKSNLDSKKKVLAESNKGVELAQSNLEVAKKNLDEKTNVLKTTKSDESSKKGLYDSSKNSLDRLNAKLSELNKDLETDKNNVSTKEKDLANAQNAYDSAIQKQSSVNTLKQDIVSKKSVIDSYQKDIQSFKEAISKLDASIKQLENEEASMKVRIAEIQKVMDAYDKLCANPNGVLDVVSSDDEIINGLYDKLNSMKEAYDAYLKAVDEFNKAESINNQNKKELDIATENYNKASDELKKAQDELDAYLKVTGIPGWHKLDNDWHFVDSNGHLVTNKWQGNYYLESDGKMATNKWIGDCYVGSDGQWIENKWIQSGNRWWYRHGDGSYTSNDFETISGQTYYFDVSGYMVTGWKQIKSNWYFFNASGAMVKSSWQGNYYLEADGKMATNKWIGNYYVNADGLWQPSGWIQFGSQWWYRHYDGTYTTNDFEIIGNQTYCFDASGYMVTGWKQIKSNWYFFNASGVMVKSAWQGNYYLEADGKMATNKWIGNYYVNADGLWQPSGWIQSGSQWWYRHYDGTYTTNNFEVIGNQTYYFDASGYMVTGWKQIGSNWYYFNASGAMVKSAWQGNYYLEADGKMATNKWIGNYYVGSDGACISNYK
;
A
#
# COMPACT_ATOMS: atom_id res chain seq x y z
N MET A 1 -70.21 17.85 22.42
CA MET A 1 -68.85 18.41 22.49
C MET A 1 -67.87 17.38 23.07
N GLU A 2 -68.14 16.88 24.27
CA GLU A 2 -67.31 15.87 24.96
C GLU A 2 -66.91 14.65 24.13
N SER A 3 -67.84 14.05 23.38
CA SER A 3 -67.55 12.92 22.49
C SER A 3 -66.50 13.24 21.41
N ALA A 4 -66.57 14.43 20.79
CA ALA A 4 -65.60 14.86 19.79
C ALA A 4 -64.21 15.14 20.39
N LYS A 5 -64.16 15.62 21.65
CA LYS A 5 -62.90 15.77 22.38
C LYS A 5 -62.24 14.42 22.69
N LYS A 6 -63.02 13.39 23.03
CA LYS A 6 -62.50 12.01 23.22
C LYS A 6 -61.98 11.37 21.93
N GLU A 7 -62.67 11.58 20.80
CA GLU A 7 -62.17 11.14 19.48
C GLU A 7 -60.83 11.78 19.13
N LEU A 8 -60.69 13.10 19.37
CA LEU A 8 -59.43 13.83 19.15
C LEU A 8 -58.29 13.28 20.01
N GLU A 9 -58.53 13.00 21.29
CA GLU A 9 -57.50 12.49 22.19
C GLU A 9 -57.04 11.08 21.79
N SER A 10 -57.97 10.23 21.33
CA SER A 10 -57.65 8.91 20.79
C SER A 10 -56.82 8.99 19.50
N ALA A 11 -57.16 9.92 18.60
CA ALA A 11 -56.39 10.15 17.38
C ALA A 11 -54.97 10.68 17.65
N LYS A 12 -54.81 11.55 18.67
CA LYS A 12 -53.48 12.02 19.10
C LYS A 12 -52.63 10.88 19.65
N GLN A 13 -53.21 9.99 20.45
CA GLN A 13 -52.49 8.85 21.00
C GLN A 13 -52.05 7.86 19.90
N ASP A 14 -52.92 7.57 18.93
CA ASP A 14 -52.55 6.72 17.78
C ASP A 14 -51.41 7.36 16.97
N LYS A 15 -51.48 8.68 16.72
CA LYS A 15 -50.38 9.42 16.09
C LYS A 15 -49.05 9.25 16.85
N THR A 16 -49.05 9.45 18.17
CA THR A 16 -47.84 9.25 18.99
C THR A 16 -47.26 7.85 18.86
N ASN A 17 -48.13 6.82 18.81
CA ASN A 17 -47.69 5.43 18.60
C ASN A 17 -47.07 5.24 17.21
N LYS A 18 -47.66 5.83 16.16
CA LYS A 18 -47.13 5.75 14.78
C LYS A 18 -45.83 6.53 14.59
N ASP A 19 -45.69 7.70 15.21
CA ASP A 19 -44.45 8.48 15.23
C ASP A 19 -43.32 7.70 15.93
N THR A 20 -43.63 7.01 17.03
CA THR A 20 -42.66 6.13 17.72
C THR A 20 -42.23 4.95 16.85
N ALA A 21 -43.17 4.32 16.14
CA ALA A 21 -42.86 3.23 15.21
C ALA A 21 -41.98 3.69 14.04
N LEU A 22 -42.22 4.90 13.52
CA LEU A 22 -41.38 5.53 12.49
C LEU A 22 -39.96 5.78 13.01
N GLU A 23 -39.80 6.28 14.22
CA GLU A 23 -38.47 6.52 14.79
C GLU A 23 -37.68 5.21 14.97
N ASN A 24 -38.33 4.16 15.47
CA ASN A 24 -37.73 2.83 15.56
C ASN A 24 -37.31 2.28 14.18
N ALA A 25 -38.16 2.45 13.16
CA ALA A 25 -37.83 2.03 11.79
C ALA A 25 -36.60 2.78 11.23
N LYS A 26 -36.47 4.09 11.51
CA LYS A 26 -35.30 4.88 11.11
C LYS A 26 -34.02 4.40 11.80
N GLN A 27 -34.07 4.06 13.08
CA GLN A 27 -32.92 3.51 13.82
C GLN A 27 -32.45 2.16 13.25
N VAL A 28 -33.40 1.29 12.87
CA VAL A 28 -33.09 0.01 12.21
C VAL A 28 -32.41 0.24 10.86
N LEU A 29 -32.91 1.18 10.04
CA LEU A 29 -32.28 1.53 8.78
C LEU A 29 -30.84 2.04 8.98
N GLU A 30 -30.61 2.88 9.98
CA GLU A 30 -29.28 3.43 10.23
C GLU A 30 -28.29 2.40 10.76
N SER A 31 -28.77 1.42 11.52
CA SER A 31 -27.98 0.24 11.88
C SER A 31 -27.65 -0.61 10.64
N ALA A 32 -28.62 -0.86 9.76
CA ALA A 32 -28.41 -1.62 8.53
C ALA A 32 -27.41 -0.94 7.58
N LYS A 33 -27.45 0.40 7.45
CA LYS A 33 -26.46 1.15 6.67
C LYS A 33 -25.04 0.97 7.21
N LYS A 34 -24.86 1.04 8.54
CA LYS A 34 -23.55 0.81 9.18
C LYS A 34 -23.03 -0.59 8.91
N GLU A 35 -23.90 -1.60 8.99
CA GLU A 35 -23.53 -2.99 8.67
C GLU A 35 -23.10 -3.16 7.21
N VAL A 36 -23.77 -2.49 6.26
CA VAL A 36 -23.37 -2.50 4.84
C VAL A 36 -22.00 -1.86 4.64
N THR A 37 -21.74 -0.70 5.25
CA THR A 37 -20.42 -0.05 5.17
C THR A 37 -19.32 -0.94 5.77
N ALA A 38 -19.54 -1.51 6.96
CA ALA A 38 -18.58 -2.40 7.59
C ALA A 38 -18.32 -3.67 6.76
N GLN A 39 -19.36 -4.23 6.14
CA GLN A 39 -19.25 -5.41 5.29
C GLN A 39 -18.55 -5.10 3.96
N GLN A 40 -18.73 -3.90 3.39
CA GLN A 40 -17.98 -3.46 2.21
C GLN A 40 -16.47 -3.39 2.49
N THR A 41 -16.06 -2.90 3.67
CA THR A 41 -14.66 -2.89 4.08
C THR A 41 -14.06 -4.30 4.08
N LYS A 42 -14.77 -5.29 4.64
CA LYS A 42 -14.33 -6.69 4.64
C LYS A 42 -14.21 -7.28 3.23
N VAL A 43 -15.09 -6.91 2.31
CA VAL A 43 -14.98 -7.30 0.89
C VAL A 43 -13.72 -6.71 0.26
N ASN A 44 -13.43 -5.44 0.53
CA ASN A 44 -12.23 -4.77 0.01
C ASN A 44 -10.95 -5.43 0.57
N GLU A 45 -10.89 -5.69 1.88
CA GLU A 45 -9.77 -6.39 2.52
C GLU A 45 -9.54 -7.78 1.93
N ALA A 46 -10.62 -8.55 1.73
CA ALA A 46 -10.54 -9.87 1.10
C ALA A 46 -10.07 -9.79 -0.37
N GLN A 47 -10.50 -8.75 -1.12
CA GLN A 47 -10.09 -8.52 -2.49
C GLN A 47 -8.60 -8.14 -2.59
N ASP A 48 -8.11 -7.35 -1.65
CA ASP A 48 -6.69 -6.98 -1.56
C ASP A 48 -5.83 -8.20 -1.21
N ALA A 49 -6.30 -9.04 -0.28
CA ALA A 49 -5.62 -10.29 0.07
C ALA A 49 -5.50 -11.24 -1.14
N VAL A 50 -6.57 -11.41 -1.92
CA VAL A 50 -6.55 -12.18 -3.18
C VAL A 50 -5.55 -11.58 -4.18
N THR A 51 -5.58 -10.26 -4.35
CA THR A 51 -4.71 -9.56 -5.32
C THR A 51 -3.24 -9.73 -4.96
N ASN A 52 -2.89 -9.58 -3.67
CA ASN A 52 -1.52 -9.73 -3.19
C ASN A 52 -1.04 -11.18 -3.31
N GLN A 53 -1.88 -12.15 -2.94
CA GLN A 53 -1.52 -13.56 -3.06
C GLN A 53 -1.41 -14.00 -4.53
N GLN A 54 -2.24 -13.45 -5.43
CA GLN A 54 -2.14 -13.71 -6.88
C GLN A 54 -0.80 -13.23 -7.44
N LYS A 55 -0.35 -12.02 -7.08
CA LYS A 55 0.97 -11.52 -7.48
C LYS A 55 2.11 -12.43 -7.03
N LEU A 56 2.04 -12.93 -5.79
CA LEU A 56 3.02 -13.89 -5.28
C LEU A 56 3.01 -15.20 -6.07
N VAL A 57 1.82 -15.76 -6.34
CA VAL A 57 1.67 -16.98 -7.14
C VAL A 57 2.19 -16.79 -8.56
N ASP A 58 1.95 -15.63 -9.17
CA ASP A 58 2.44 -15.33 -10.52
C ASP A 58 3.97 -15.23 -10.54
N GLN A 59 4.58 -14.58 -9.54
CA GLN A 59 6.03 -14.57 -9.37
C GLN A 59 6.60 -15.98 -9.17
N LEU A 60 5.97 -16.79 -8.31
CA LEU A 60 6.40 -18.17 -8.06
C LEU A 60 6.28 -19.05 -9.32
N ARG A 61 5.32 -18.77 -10.21
CA ARG A 61 5.20 -19.45 -11.49
C ARG A 61 6.39 -19.12 -12.41
N THR A 62 6.78 -17.85 -12.47
CA THR A 62 8.00 -17.43 -13.18
C THR A 62 9.26 -18.03 -12.56
N ASP A 63 9.37 -18.02 -11.23
CA ASP A 63 10.51 -18.60 -10.51
C ASP A 63 10.64 -20.10 -10.77
N LYS A 64 9.51 -20.83 -10.83
CA LYS A 64 9.47 -22.25 -11.20
C LYS A 64 9.99 -22.49 -12.62
N GLU A 65 9.53 -21.71 -13.60
CA GLU A 65 10.00 -21.83 -14.99
C GLU A 65 11.52 -21.60 -15.07
N GLN A 66 12.03 -20.61 -14.34
CA GLN A 66 13.47 -20.35 -14.24
C GLN A 66 14.22 -21.43 -13.46
N ALA A 67 13.56 -22.13 -12.52
CA ALA A 67 14.22 -23.11 -11.66
C ALA A 67 14.78 -24.28 -12.46
N GLN A 68 14.06 -24.78 -13.47
CA GLN A 68 14.54 -25.86 -14.33
C GLN A 68 15.80 -25.45 -15.11
N THR A 69 15.83 -24.23 -15.66
CA THR A 69 17.03 -23.69 -16.32
C THR A 69 18.20 -23.57 -15.35
N LYS A 70 17.96 -23.11 -14.12
CA LYS A 70 19.00 -22.95 -13.09
C LYS A 70 19.52 -24.28 -12.53
N ILE A 71 18.66 -25.31 -12.45
CA ILE A 71 19.08 -26.68 -12.11
C ILE A 71 20.01 -27.22 -13.19
N ALA A 72 19.67 -27.02 -14.47
CA ALA A 72 20.53 -27.42 -15.60
C ALA A 72 21.86 -26.67 -15.66
N GLN A 73 22.00 -25.52 -14.98
CA GLN A 73 23.28 -24.83 -14.81
C GLN A 73 24.14 -25.42 -13.69
N GLY A 74 23.62 -26.29 -12.83
CA GLY A 74 24.42 -26.92 -11.78
C GLY A 74 25.07 -25.92 -10.82
N SER A 75 26.30 -26.21 -10.38
CA SER A 75 27.14 -25.32 -9.57
C SER A 75 27.44 -23.98 -10.26
N LYS A 76 27.41 -23.92 -11.60
CA LYS A 76 27.55 -22.64 -12.35
C LYS A 76 26.44 -21.67 -11.96
N GLY A 77 25.18 -22.12 -11.93
CA GLY A 77 24.05 -21.27 -11.57
C GLY A 77 24.15 -20.76 -10.13
N PHE A 78 24.65 -21.60 -9.21
CA PHE A 78 24.94 -21.19 -7.83
C PHE A 78 26.05 -20.13 -7.78
N PHE A 79 27.15 -20.34 -8.50
CA PHE A 79 28.26 -19.38 -8.56
C PHE A 79 27.85 -18.04 -9.19
N GLU A 80 26.95 -18.06 -10.17
CA GLU A 80 26.34 -16.86 -10.77
C GLU A 80 25.46 -16.12 -9.77
N ALA A 81 24.59 -16.83 -9.05
CA ALA A 81 23.67 -16.25 -8.07
C ALA A 81 24.38 -15.51 -6.93
N TYR A 82 25.59 -15.94 -6.55
CA TYR A 82 26.39 -15.34 -5.47
C TYR A 82 27.59 -14.53 -5.97
N GLY A 83 27.71 -14.31 -7.29
CA GLY A 83 28.75 -13.45 -7.85
C GLY A 83 30.18 -14.00 -7.74
N TYR A 84 30.36 -15.32 -7.71
CA TYR A 84 31.67 -15.97 -7.65
C TYR A 84 32.35 -16.03 -9.02
N THR A 85 32.78 -14.85 -9.51
CA THR A 85 33.25 -14.66 -10.88
C THR A 85 34.44 -15.53 -11.28
N ASP A 86 35.37 -15.79 -10.36
CA ASP A 86 36.56 -16.59 -10.68
C ASP A 86 36.23 -18.08 -10.81
N ALA A 87 35.32 -18.60 -9.97
CA ALA A 87 34.78 -19.95 -10.10
C ALA A 87 34.04 -20.12 -11.45
N LEU A 88 33.24 -19.12 -11.85
CA LEU A 88 32.56 -19.11 -13.15
C LEU A 88 33.56 -19.16 -14.32
N LYS A 89 34.61 -18.33 -14.28
CA LYS A 89 35.66 -18.34 -15.33
C LYS A 89 36.31 -19.72 -15.46
N ILE A 90 36.52 -20.45 -14.36
CA ILE A 90 37.09 -21.80 -14.40
C ILE A 90 36.13 -22.77 -15.09
N LEU A 91 34.87 -22.83 -14.66
CA LEU A 91 33.87 -23.74 -15.23
C LEU A 91 33.63 -23.45 -16.72
N GLU A 92 33.47 -22.18 -17.09
CA GLU A 92 33.22 -21.77 -18.47
C GLU A 92 34.42 -21.98 -19.39
N LYS A 93 35.64 -21.74 -18.88
CA LYS A 93 36.86 -21.99 -19.64
C LYS A 93 37.04 -23.50 -19.89
N GLN A 94 36.84 -24.33 -18.87
CA GLN A 94 37.11 -25.75 -18.98
C GLN A 94 35.98 -26.58 -19.58
N SER A 95 34.76 -26.06 -19.69
CA SER A 95 33.71 -26.73 -20.48
C SER A 95 34.07 -26.94 -21.96
N THR A 96 35.09 -26.24 -22.46
CA THR A 96 35.63 -26.40 -23.82
C THR A 96 37.10 -26.83 -23.85
N LEU A 97 37.94 -26.26 -22.97
CA LEU A 97 39.40 -26.44 -23.07
C LEU A 97 39.95 -27.74 -22.47
N ASN A 98 39.26 -28.39 -21.54
CA ASN A 98 39.73 -29.66 -20.97
C ASN A 98 39.39 -30.86 -21.85
N GLY A 99 39.21 -30.70 -23.17
CA GLY A 99 38.72 -31.74 -24.07
C GLY A 99 37.20 -31.90 -24.06
N GLY A 100 36.47 -30.95 -23.45
CA GLY A 100 35.01 -30.99 -23.33
C GLY A 100 34.53 -31.99 -22.27
N TYR A 101 35.38 -32.32 -21.29
CA TYR A 101 35.06 -33.26 -20.22
C TYR A 101 34.13 -32.66 -19.15
N THR A 102 34.00 -31.34 -19.07
CA THR A 102 33.06 -30.69 -18.14
C THR A 102 31.75 -30.34 -18.85
N ASN A 103 30.70 -31.12 -18.58
CA ASN A 103 29.35 -30.89 -19.06
C ASN A 103 28.52 -30.25 -17.95
N ILE A 104 28.51 -28.91 -17.93
CA ILE A 104 27.93 -28.12 -16.84
C ILE A 104 26.48 -28.55 -16.53
N GLY A 105 26.25 -28.95 -15.28
CA GLY A 105 24.95 -29.32 -14.71
C GLY A 105 24.42 -30.70 -15.10
N ALA A 106 25.16 -31.49 -15.89
CA ALA A 106 24.74 -32.85 -16.26
C ALA A 106 24.76 -33.80 -15.04
N GLU A 107 23.85 -34.78 -15.00
CA GLU A 107 23.66 -35.69 -13.85
C GLU A 107 24.96 -36.40 -13.42
N ASN A 108 25.75 -36.87 -14.40
CA ASN A 108 27.01 -37.59 -14.19
C ASN A 108 28.24 -36.67 -14.18
N ASP A 109 28.06 -35.36 -13.97
CA ASP A 109 29.14 -34.37 -13.92
C ASP A 109 29.28 -33.82 -12.50
N ALA A 110 30.51 -33.50 -12.09
CA ALA A 110 30.78 -32.95 -10.75
C ALA A 110 30.07 -31.61 -10.49
N THR A 111 29.66 -30.91 -11.56
CA THR A 111 28.92 -29.66 -11.51
C THR A 111 27.42 -29.83 -11.32
N SER A 112 26.86 -31.05 -11.37
CA SER A 112 25.45 -31.28 -11.03
C SER A 112 25.17 -30.84 -9.59
N LEU A 113 23.97 -30.30 -9.31
CA LEU A 113 23.64 -29.84 -7.95
C LEU A 113 23.66 -30.98 -6.93
N GLU A 114 23.23 -32.18 -7.31
CA GLU A 114 23.25 -33.37 -6.44
C GLU A 114 24.68 -33.81 -6.11
N ASN A 115 25.55 -33.86 -7.11
CA ASN A 115 26.95 -34.21 -6.95
C ASN A 115 27.70 -33.15 -6.15
N PHE A 116 27.42 -31.88 -6.42
CA PHE A 116 28.04 -30.78 -5.68
C PHE A 116 27.59 -30.76 -4.21
N LYS A 117 26.31 -30.99 -3.93
CA LYS A 117 25.79 -31.16 -2.57
C LYS A 117 26.51 -32.29 -1.84
N ARG A 118 26.69 -33.44 -2.50
CA ARG A 118 27.41 -34.59 -1.95
C ARG A 118 28.88 -34.27 -1.68
N ALA A 119 29.53 -33.47 -2.52
CA ALA A 119 30.93 -33.08 -2.33
C ALA A 119 31.15 -32.25 -1.06
N LEU A 120 30.16 -31.46 -0.61
CA LEU A 120 30.28 -30.64 0.60
C LEU A 120 30.50 -31.47 1.87
N SER A 121 29.93 -32.68 1.97
CA SER A 121 30.12 -33.53 3.14
C SER A 121 31.55 -34.04 3.29
N MET A 122 32.27 -34.19 2.16
CA MET A 122 33.68 -34.60 2.16
C MET A 122 34.57 -33.60 2.90
N VAL A 123 34.29 -32.29 2.80
CA VAL A 123 35.04 -31.26 3.52
C VAL A 123 34.91 -31.47 5.03
N ARG A 124 33.69 -31.74 5.51
CA ARG A 124 33.43 -31.97 6.94
C ARG A 124 34.15 -33.21 7.46
N TYR A 125 34.09 -34.30 6.70
CA TYR A 125 34.76 -35.54 7.07
C TYR A 125 36.29 -35.38 7.06
N GLY A 126 36.84 -34.74 6.04
CA GLY A 126 38.26 -34.41 5.96
C GLY A 126 38.73 -33.51 7.12
N ASN A 127 37.96 -32.46 7.47
CA ASN A 127 38.26 -31.60 8.61
C ASN A 127 38.21 -32.37 9.94
N LYS A 128 37.25 -33.28 10.11
CA LYS A 128 37.21 -34.17 11.29
C LYS A 128 38.48 -35.00 11.41
N LEU A 129 38.94 -35.62 10.31
CA LEU A 129 40.18 -36.40 10.32
C LEU A 129 41.40 -35.52 10.60
N ARG A 130 41.50 -34.37 9.94
CA ARG A 130 42.60 -33.40 10.10
C ARG A 130 42.74 -32.90 11.53
N THR A 131 41.64 -32.47 12.15
CA THR A 131 41.65 -31.88 13.51
C THR A 131 41.88 -32.90 14.62
N THR A 132 41.64 -34.18 14.33
CA THR A 132 41.83 -35.28 15.29
C THR A 132 43.08 -36.11 15.04
N ASP A 133 43.90 -35.72 14.06
CA ASP A 133 45.12 -36.44 13.70
C ASP A 133 46.16 -36.40 14.85
N ALA A 134 46.70 -37.57 15.18
CA ALA A 134 47.64 -37.72 16.30
C ALA A 134 49.09 -37.34 15.96
N ASN A 135 49.47 -37.33 14.68
CA ASN A 135 50.83 -37.00 14.24
C ASN A 135 51.06 -35.48 14.19
N VAL A 136 50.00 -34.71 13.91
CA VAL A 136 50.05 -33.23 13.87
C VAL A 136 48.92 -32.64 14.71
N PRO A 137 49.06 -32.61 16.06
CA PRO A 137 48.01 -32.10 16.93
C PRO A 137 47.81 -30.58 16.76
N GLY A 138 46.56 -30.13 16.87
CA GLY A 138 46.22 -28.71 16.90
C GLY A 138 46.00 -28.06 15.52
N LEU A 139 45.83 -28.84 14.45
CA LEU A 139 45.38 -28.32 13.16
C LEU A 139 43.95 -27.78 13.26
N SER A 140 43.70 -26.66 12.57
CA SER A 140 42.35 -26.11 12.41
C SER A 140 41.63 -26.72 11.22
N ASP A 141 40.31 -26.57 11.21
CA ASP A 141 39.47 -26.81 10.04
C ASP A 141 40.01 -26.05 8.82
N LEU A 142 39.98 -26.71 7.65
CA LEU A 142 40.17 -26.05 6.38
C LEU A 142 38.94 -25.22 6.07
N THR A 143 39.18 -23.96 5.71
CA THR A 143 38.18 -23.10 5.07
C THR A 143 37.91 -23.59 3.64
N VAL A 144 36.86 -23.09 3.01
CA VAL A 144 36.52 -23.40 1.63
C VAL A 144 36.51 -22.17 0.74
N ASN A 145 36.63 -22.39 -0.56
CA ASN A 145 36.58 -21.32 -1.55
C ASN A 145 35.84 -21.77 -2.82
N PRO A 146 34.94 -20.94 -3.39
CA PRO A 146 34.21 -21.27 -4.63
C PRO A 146 35.11 -21.62 -5.82
N THR A 147 36.24 -20.94 -5.99
CA THR A 147 37.21 -21.20 -7.08
C THR A 147 37.88 -22.56 -6.90
N LEU A 148 38.24 -22.97 -5.68
CA LEU A 148 38.77 -24.31 -5.44
C LEU A 148 37.73 -25.40 -5.66
N PHE A 149 36.46 -25.18 -5.32
CA PHE A 149 35.37 -26.09 -5.70
C PHE A 149 35.28 -26.24 -7.23
N ALA A 150 35.31 -25.12 -7.97
CA ALA A 150 35.29 -25.16 -9.43
C ALA A 150 36.52 -25.88 -10.02
N ILE A 151 37.72 -25.65 -9.47
CA ILE A 151 38.95 -26.35 -9.88
C ILE A 151 38.83 -27.85 -9.63
N SER A 152 38.38 -28.25 -8.43
CA SER A 152 38.17 -29.67 -8.10
C SER A 152 37.14 -30.31 -9.03
N GLN A 153 36.04 -29.63 -9.35
CA GLN A 153 35.02 -30.11 -10.28
C GLN A 153 35.60 -30.38 -11.68
N VAL A 154 36.35 -29.44 -12.25
CA VAL A 154 36.89 -29.59 -13.61
C VAL A 154 38.05 -30.58 -13.69
N GLN A 155 38.86 -30.70 -12.63
CA GLN A 155 39.89 -31.73 -12.51
C GLN A 155 39.27 -33.12 -12.42
N LEU A 156 38.28 -33.29 -11.54
CA LEU A 156 37.62 -34.57 -11.34
C LEU A 156 36.86 -35.03 -12.59
N ASN A 157 36.18 -34.10 -13.27
CA ASN A 157 35.55 -34.37 -14.56
C ASN A 157 36.57 -34.80 -15.62
N ALA A 158 37.75 -34.17 -15.67
CA ALA A 158 38.82 -34.56 -16.58
C ALA A 158 39.41 -35.94 -16.24
N THR A 159 39.52 -36.28 -14.96
CA THR A 159 39.93 -37.62 -14.51
C THR A 159 38.90 -38.68 -14.90
N ALA A 160 37.63 -38.50 -14.53
CA ALA A 160 36.57 -39.48 -14.78
C ALA A 160 36.33 -39.72 -16.28
N ASN A 161 36.41 -38.67 -17.10
CA ASN A 161 36.24 -38.77 -18.55
C ASN A 161 37.56 -39.04 -19.31
N GLY A 162 38.69 -39.03 -18.60
CA GLY A 162 39.96 -39.49 -19.10
C GLY A 162 39.97 -41.01 -19.13
N LYS A 163 40.30 -41.64 -20.26
CA LYS A 163 40.26 -43.11 -20.45
C LYS A 163 41.05 -43.93 -19.42
N ILE A 164 41.88 -43.30 -18.60
CA ILE A 164 42.71 -43.92 -17.58
C ILE A 164 42.59 -43.07 -16.31
N PHE A 165 42.27 -43.72 -15.18
CA PHE A 165 42.21 -43.06 -13.88
C PHE A 165 43.58 -42.49 -13.49
N GLY A 166 43.61 -41.21 -13.15
CA GLY A 166 44.81 -40.51 -12.70
C GLY A 166 44.61 -39.00 -12.52
N HIS A 167 45.61 -38.35 -11.93
CA HIS A 167 45.61 -36.90 -11.69
C HIS A 167 45.58 -36.12 -13.01
N SER A 168 44.62 -35.21 -13.13
CA SER A 168 44.45 -34.40 -14.36
C SER A 168 45.55 -33.35 -14.54
N GLN A 169 46.24 -32.96 -13.46
CA GLN A 169 47.28 -31.94 -13.43
C GLN A 169 46.82 -30.53 -13.88
N LEU A 170 45.52 -30.29 -14.01
CA LEU A 170 44.98 -28.96 -14.34
C LEU A 170 45.23 -27.99 -13.17
N TYR A 171 45.55 -26.72 -13.41
CA TYR A 171 45.67 -25.67 -12.38
C TYR A 171 46.77 -25.82 -11.30
N ARG A 172 47.58 -26.88 -11.30
CA ARG A 172 48.77 -27.03 -10.41
C ARG A 172 48.47 -26.78 -8.92
N VAL A 173 47.33 -27.26 -8.43
CA VAL A 173 46.96 -27.29 -7.01
C VAL A 173 47.30 -28.66 -6.40
N GLY A 174 47.43 -28.73 -5.08
CA GLY A 174 47.53 -30.02 -4.39
C GLY A 174 46.24 -30.81 -4.61
N GLU A 175 46.33 -32.10 -4.89
CA GLU A 175 45.17 -32.90 -5.33
C GLU A 175 45.16 -34.27 -4.63
N ASN A 176 44.01 -34.64 -4.10
CA ASN A 176 43.67 -36.00 -3.71
C ASN A 176 42.56 -36.52 -4.62
N ILE A 177 42.72 -37.74 -5.14
CA ILE A 177 41.71 -38.39 -6.00
C ILE A 177 41.44 -39.83 -5.55
N ALA A 178 40.18 -40.24 -5.65
CA ALA A 178 39.73 -41.59 -5.35
C ALA A 178 38.68 -42.01 -6.37
N ALA A 179 38.59 -43.32 -6.60
CA ALA A 179 37.53 -43.90 -7.39
C ALA A 179 37.05 -45.22 -6.81
N ALA A 180 35.78 -45.55 -7.07
CA ALA A 180 35.14 -46.77 -6.62
C ALA A 180 34.14 -47.29 -7.67
N THR A 181 33.93 -48.62 -7.69
CA THR A 181 32.96 -49.29 -8.58
C THR A 181 31.53 -49.21 -8.06
N TYR A 182 31.29 -48.47 -6.98
CA TYR A 182 29.97 -48.28 -6.39
C TYR A 182 29.94 -46.92 -5.69
N LYS A 183 28.72 -46.45 -5.41
CA LYS A 183 28.50 -45.21 -4.65
C LYS A 183 29.18 -45.29 -3.28
N SER A 184 30.19 -44.47 -3.06
CA SER A 184 31.01 -44.53 -1.85
C SER A 184 30.62 -43.46 -0.81
N ASN A 185 30.73 -43.79 0.47
CA ASN A 185 30.56 -42.84 1.58
C ASN A 185 31.90 -42.16 1.92
N ASP A 186 31.87 -41.12 2.76
CA ASP A 186 33.08 -40.35 3.07
C ASP A 186 34.16 -41.19 3.75
N GLU A 187 33.78 -42.11 4.64
CA GLU A 187 34.73 -43.01 5.30
C GLU A 187 35.51 -43.88 4.32
N LEU A 188 34.84 -44.48 3.34
CA LEU A 188 35.48 -45.31 2.33
C LEU A 188 36.34 -44.50 1.35
N LEU A 189 35.93 -43.28 0.99
CA LEU A 189 36.74 -42.39 0.14
C LEU A 189 38.05 -42.00 0.82
N PHE A 190 37.98 -41.65 2.11
CA PHE A 190 39.15 -41.27 2.89
C PHE A 190 39.94 -42.47 3.43
N ASN A 191 39.45 -43.71 3.29
CA ASN A 191 40.21 -44.89 3.72
C ASN A 191 41.55 -44.98 2.99
N GLY A 192 41.56 -44.75 1.67
CA GLY A 192 42.82 -44.67 0.91
C GLY A 192 43.63 -43.44 1.31
N TRP A 193 43.04 -42.25 1.24
CA TRP A 193 43.74 -40.98 1.43
C TRP A 193 44.31 -40.76 2.83
N TYR A 194 43.62 -41.27 3.85
CA TYR A 194 43.95 -41.04 5.24
C TYR A 194 44.35 -42.33 5.92
N THR A 195 43.49 -43.34 5.99
CA THR A 195 43.77 -44.54 6.82
C THR A 195 44.97 -45.34 6.31
N GLU A 196 44.99 -45.71 5.03
CA GLU A 196 46.05 -46.54 4.44
C GLU A 196 47.36 -45.77 4.32
N GLU A 197 47.33 -44.54 3.81
CA GLU A 197 48.52 -43.71 3.67
C GLU A 197 49.10 -43.25 5.01
N LYS A 198 48.28 -43.02 6.04
CA LYS A 198 48.76 -42.75 7.40
C LYS A 198 49.52 -43.94 7.98
N GLN A 199 49.10 -45.18 7.70
CA GLN A 199 49.88 -46.36 8.14
C GLN A 199 51.27 -46.38 7.51
N VAL A 200 51.38 -46.00 6.23
CA VAL A 200 52.68 -45.87 5.56
C VAL A 200 53.51 -44.78 6.21
N TYR A 201 52.91 -43.60 6.42
CA TYR A 201 53.57 -42.46 7.07
C TYR A 201 54.08 -42.82 8.47
N ASP A 202 53.24 -43.46 9.28
CA ASP A 202 53.57 -43.90 10.63
C ASP A 202 54.74 -44.92 10.60
N TYR A 203 54.73 -45.85 9.65
CA TYR A 203 55.79 -46.85 9.49
C TYR A 203 57.13 -46.22 9.10
N ILE A 204 57.16 -45.36 8.08
CA ILE A 204 58.41 -44.73 7.63
C ILE A 204 58.95 -43.76 8.69
N THR A 205 58.07 -43.03 9.38
CA THR A 205 58.45 -42.12 10.45
C THR A 205 59.05 -42.88 11.63
N ALA A 206 58.47 -44.01 12.03
CA ALA A 206 59.01 -44.87 13.09
C ALA A 206 60.39 -45.46 12.74
N LYS A 207 60.71 -45.59 11.45
CA LYS A 207 62.03 -46.02 10.94
C LYS A 207 63.03 -44.88 10.76
N GLY A 208 62.61 -43.64 11.00
CA GLY A 208 63.43 -42.44 10.76
C GLY A 208 63.67 -42.16 9.27
N TRP A 209 62.78 -42.65 8.40
CA TRP A 209 62.84 -42.45 6.95
C TRP A 209 61.95 -41.27 6.53
N THR A 210 62.30 -40.65 5.40
CA THR A 210 61.49 -39.59 4.78
C THR A 210 60.59 -40.14 3.68
N GLU A 211 59.69 -39.29 3.16
CA GLU A 211 58.93 -39.60 1.95
C GLU A 211 59.85 -39.82 0.73
N ASP A 212 60.94 -39.06 0.62
CA ASP A 212 61.95 -39.25 -0.43
C ASP A 212 62.61 -40.63 -0.34
N ASP A 213 62.86 -41.13 0.88
CA ASP A 213 63.38 -42.48 1.09
C ASP A 213 62.39 -43.55 0.60
N LEU A 214 61.08 -43.36 0.84
CA LEU A 214 60.05 -44.29 0.40
C LEU A 214 60.05 -44.42 -1.14
N TYR A 215 60.14 -43.31 -1.86
CA TYR A 215 59.99 -43.33 -3.33
C TYR A 215 61.31 -43.58 -4.08
N ASN A 216 62.46 -43.19 -3.54
CA ASN A 216 63.74 -43.28 -4.25
C ASN A 216 64.57 -44.52 -3.89
N ASP A 217 64.22 -45.26 -2.82
CA ASP A 217 64.88 -46.51 -2.44
C ASP A 217 63.95 -47.71 -2.66
N ALA A 218 64.22 -48.47 -3.71
CA ALA A 218 63.41 -49.63 -4.10
C ALA A 218 63.39 -50.75 -3.04
N ALA A 219 64.40 -50.84 -2.16
CA ALA A 219 64.41 -51.82 -1.08
C ALA A 219 63.48 -51.38 0.05
N LYS A 220 63.53 -50.10 0.44
CA LYS A 220 62.62 -49.52 1.45
C LYS A 220 61.16 -49.58 0.98
N TYR A 221 60.89 -49.25 -0.30
CA TYR A 221 59.55 -49.35 -0.87
C TYR A 221 58.97 -50.77 -0.76
N LYS A 222 59.75 -51.79 -1.16
CA LYS A 222 59.33 -53.20 -1.06
C LYS A 222 59.13 -53.66 0.37
N GLU A 223 59.94 -53.18 1.31
CA GLU A 223 59.78 -53.49 2.74
C GLU A 223 58.42 -52.99 3.23
N VAL A 224 58.09 -51.72 2.98
CA VAL A 224 56.81 -51.12 3.38
C VAL A 224 55.64 -51.86 2.71
N GLN A 225 55.78 -52.18 1.42
CA GLN A 225 54.78 -52.92 0.64
C GLN A 225 54.43 -54.27 1.30
N GLN A 226 55.44 -55.00 1.76
CA GLN A 226 55.28 -56.30 2.42
C GLN A 226 54.79 -56.16 3.86
N ALA A 227 55.34 -55.21 4.62
CA ALA A 227 55.03 -55.02 6.04
C ALA A 227 53.57 -54.59 6.27
N LEU A 228 53.03 -53.73 5.39
CA LEU A 228 51.67 -53.20 5.50
C LEU A 228 50.66 -53.89 4.58
N ASN A 229 51.11 -54.87 3.78
CA ASN A 229 50.29 -55.57 2.79
C ASN A 229 49.55 -54.61 1.82
N GLN A 230 50.24 -53.54 1.40
CA GLN A 230 49.69 -52.54 0.48
C GLN A 230 50.23 -52.76 -0.93
N LYS A 231 49.39 -52.57 -1.95
CA LYS A 231 49.82 -52.76 -3.35
C LYS A 231 50.72 -51.61 -3.84
N TYR A 232 50.41 -50.40 -3.42
CA TYR A 232 51.12 -49.17 -3.80
C TYR A 232 51.30 -48.27 -2.57
N PRO A 233 52.34 -48.47 -1.76
CA PRO A 233 52.65 -47.57 -0.65
C PRO A 233 52.80 -46.12 -1.12
N GLN A 234 52.02 -45.23 -0.51
CA GLN A 234 51.99 -43.79 -0.78
C GLN A 234 51.73 -43.04 0.54
N VAL A 235 52.07 -41.76 0.58
CA VAL A 235 51.77 -40.87 1.72
C VAL A 235 51.19 -39.51 1.29
N GLY A 236 51.13 -39.24 -0.02
CA GLY A 236 50.88 -37.90 -0.56
C GLY A 236 49.50 -37.32 -0.24
N HIS A 237 48.44 -38.14 -0.26
CA HIS A 237 47.11 -37.70 0.11
C HIS A 237 47.00 -37.43 1.61
N TYR A 238 47.64 -38.29 2.43
CA TYR A 238 47.68 -38.11 3.87
C TYR A 238 48.43 -36.82 4.23
N THR A 239 49.61 -36.61 3.64
CA THR A 239 50.43 -35.40 3.88
C THR A 239 49.69 -34.14 3.43
N ASN A 240 48.91 -34.17 2.35
CA ASN A 240 48.02 -33.06 1.97
C ASN A 240 46.99 -32.76 3.09
N ILE A 241 46.35 -33.78 3.67
CA ILE A 241 45.34 -33.62 4.72
C ILE A 241 45.93 -33.03 6.01
N ILE A 242 47.17 -33.37 6.38
CA ILE A 242 47.82 -32.88 7.61
C ILE A 242 48.76 -31.68 7.41
N ASN A 243 48.91 -31.18 6.18
CA ASN A 243 49.80 -30.05 5.92
C ASN A 243 49.26 -28.77 6.58
N LYS A 244 50.02 -28.22 7.54
CA LYS A 244 49.67 -27.00 8.28
C LYS A 244 49.54 -25.74 7.40
N ASP A 245 50.25 -25.71 6.27
CA ASP A 245 50.31 -24.54 5.38
C ASP A 245 49.13 -24.56 4.38
N TYR A 246 48.42 -25.69 4.25
CA TYR A 246 47.11 -25.73 3.62
C TYR A 246 46.04 -25.28 4.61
N THR A 247 45.38 -24.16 4.29
CA THR A 247 44.32 -23.57 5.12
C THR A 247 42.96 -23.55 4.44
N THR A 248 42.91 -23.89 3.14
CA THR A 248 41.70 -23.80 2.32
C THR A 248 41.61 -24.97 1.33
N THR A 249 40.40 -25.49 1.11
CA THR A 249 40.16 -26.62 0.22
C THR A 249 38.93 -26.43 -0.66
N GLY A 250 38.78 -27.29 -1.67
CA GLY A 250 37.55 -27.50 -2.43
C GLY A 250 37.44 -28.97 -2.79
N THR A 251 36.21 -29.51 -2.85
CA THR A 251 35.97 -30.93 -3.14
C THR A 251 35.05 -31.09 -4.34
N ALA A 252 35.13 -32.25 -4.97
CA ALA A 252 34.25 -32.64 -6.04
C ALA A 252 33.89 -34.11 -5.89
N TYR A 253 32.72 -34.46 -6.40
CA TYR A 253 32.21 -35.82 -6.36
C TYR A 253 31.46 -36.08 -7.66
N ILE A 254 31.59 -37.29 -8.18
CA ILE A 254 30.80 -37.78 -9.31
C ILE A 254 30.28 -39.16 -8.92
N TYR A 255 29.00 -39.39 -9.18
CA TYR A 255 28.46 -40.72 -9.26
C TYR A 255 27.66 -40.87 -10.54
N SER A 256 27.96 -41.92 -11.29
CA SER A 256 27.29 -42.29 -12.53
C SER A 256 26.79 -43.73 -12.42
N LYS A 257 25.58 -43.99 -12.94
CA LYS A 257 25.02 -45.36 -13.00
C LYS A 257 25.76 -46.23 -14.01
N ASP A 258 26.29 -45.62 -15.07
CA ASP A 258 27.16 -46.27 -16.03
C ASP A 258 28.61 -45.93 -15.67
N THR A 259 29.53 -46.89 -15.81
CA THR A 259 30.96 -46.65 -15.59
C THR A 259 31.43 -45.47 -16.44
N ALA A 260 32.07 -44.50 -15.80
CA ALA A 260 32.73 -43.39 -16.46
C ALA A 260 33.83 -43.92 -17.40
N PRO A 261 34.31 -43.12 -18.37
CA PRO A 261 35.33 -43.54 -19.32
C PRO A 261 36.64 -44.08 -18.72
N ASP A 262 36.94 -43.76 -17.46
CA ASP A 262 38.07 -44.30 -16.69
C ASP A 262 37.84 -45.71 -16.11
N GLY A 263 36.60 -46.23 -16.20
CA GLY A 263 36.17 -47.54 -15.72
C GLY A 263 35.49 -47.53 -14.35
N TRP A 264 35.27 -46.38 -13.72
CA TRP A 264 34.70 -46.27 -12.36
C TRP A 264 33.31 -45.66 -12.33
N GLU A 265 32.49 -46.01 -11.35
CA GLU A 265 31.13 -45.46 -11.18
C GLU A 265 31.11 -44.25 -10.25
N CYS A 266 32.10 -44.15 -9.38
CA CYS A 266 32.25 -43.08 -8.40
C CYS A 266 33.66 -42.52 -8.48
N ASN A 267 33.76 -41.19 -8.56
CA ASN A 267 35.03 -40.46 -8.48
C ASN A 267 34.89 -39.38 -7.42
N ALA A 268 35.94 -39.17 -6.64
CA ALA A 268 36.01 -38.11 -5.64
C ALA A 268 37.33 -37.36 -5.77
N GLY A 269 37.27 -36.05 -5.58
CA GLY A 269 38.41 -35.15 -5.66
C GLY A 269 38.43 -34.19 -4.48
N GLN A 270 39.62 -33.87 -3.99
CA GLN A 270 39.85 -32.79 -3.05
C GLN A 270 41.09 -32.01 -3.47
N VAL A 271 41.01 -30.69 -3.47
CA VAL A 271 42.11 -29.82 -3.84
C VAL A 271 42.54 -28.92 -2.69
N PHE A 272 43.80 -28.54 -2.68
CA PHE A 272 44.44 -27.70 -1.68
C PHE A 272 45.31 -26.65 -2.35
N ASP A 273 45.35 -25.45 -1.79
CA ASP A 273 46.23 -24.39 -2.26
C ASP A 273 46.79 -23.57 -1.10
N PHE A 274 48.00 -23.04 -1.29
CA PHE A 274 48.65 -22.19 -0.31
C PHE A 274 48.12 -20.76 -0.48
N VAL A 275 47.19 -20.33 0.37
CA VAL A 275 46.53 -19.01 0.23
C VAL A 275 47.51 -17.85 0.10
N GLN A 276 48.65 -17.93 0.80
CA GLN A 276 49.72 -16.92 0.77
C GLN A 276 50.50 -16.84 -0.57
N HIS A 277 50.39 -17.86 -1.43
CA HIS A 277 51.08 -17.96 -2.72
C HIS A 277 50.14 -18.25 -3.90
N SER A 278 48.84 -18.36 -3.64
CA SER A 278 47.86 -18.73 -4.64
C SER A 278 47.66 -17.65 -5.69
N SER A 279 47.52 -18.07 -6.95
CA SER A 279 47.04 -17.21 -8.05
C SER A 279 45.52 -17.27 -8.23
N TYR A 280 44.81 -18.04 -7.39
CA TYR A 280 43.40 -18.35 -7.54
C TYR A 280 42.55 -17.87 -6.35
N ILE A 281 43.12 -17.83 -5.15
CA ILE A 281 42.40 -17.51 -3.90
C ILE A 281 43.18 -16.51 -3.03
N THR A 282 42.46 -15.85 -2.12
CA THR A 282 43.02 -14.92 -1.12
C THR A 282 42.30 -15.13 0.21
N ILE A 283 42.89 -14.74 1.34
CA ILE A 283 42.24 -14.90 2.66
C ILE A 283 40.83 -14.27 2.66
N ALA A 284 40.66 -13.12 2.00
CA ALA A 284 39.41 -12.37 1.92
C ALA A 284 38.28 -13.08 1.16
N ASN A 285 38.57 -14.08 0.33
CA ASN A 285 37.56 -14.82 -0.43
C ASN A 285 37.39 -16.28 0.03
N THR A 286 37.87 -16.61 1.22
CA THR A 286 37.61 -17.89 1.89
C THR A 286 36.46 -17.76 2.89
N MET A 287 35.80 -18.87 3.21
CA MET A 287 34.75 -18.92 4.23
C MET A 287 34.72 -20.28 4.90
N THR A 288 34.00 -20.41 6.02
CA THR A 288 33.78 -21.71 6.65
C THR A 288 32.88 -22.60 5.78
N ILE A 289 32.97 -23.92 5.95
CA ILE A 289 32.08 -24.85 5.26
C ILE A 289 30.60 -24.59 5.62
N ASP A 290 30.31 -24.18 6.86
CA ASP A 290 28.96 -23.85 7.32
C ASP A 290 28.36 -22.67 6.55
N GLU A 291 29.11 -21.58 6.39
CA GLU A 291 28.68 -20.39 5.65
C GLU A 291 28.45 -20.71 4.17
N PHE A 292 29.35 -21.48 3.56
CA PHE A 292 29.22 -21.88 2.16
C PHE A 292 28.03 -22.81 1.93
N GLU A 293 27.89 -23.84 2.77
CA GLU A 293 26.81 -24.82 2.67
C GLU A 293 25.45 -24.19 2.97
N ALA A 294 25.35 -23.22 3.88
CA ALA A 294 24.12 -22.46 4.11
C ALA A 294 23.66 -21.73 2.83
N LYS A 295 24.58 -21.02 2.16
CA LYS A 295 24.29 -20.34 0.87
C LYS A 295 23.89 -21.34 -0.22
N PHE A 296 24.59 -22.46 -0.29
CA PHE A 296 24.29 -23.53 -1.26
C PHE A 296 22.92 -24.15 -1.00
N ASN A 297 22.60 -24.49 0.25
CA ASN A 297 21.32 -25.08 0.63
C ASN A 297 20.15 -24.11 0.41
N GLU A 298 20.34 -22.81 0.65
CA GLU A 298 19.33 -21.79 0.32
C GLU A 298 19.01 -21.81 -1.18
N TYR A 299 20.05 -21.77 -2.03
CA TYR A 299 19.90 -21.83 -3.48
C TYR A 299 19.28 -23.15 -3.94
N TYR A 300 19.81 -24.27 -3.48
CA TYR A 300 19.35 -25.62 -3.81
C TYR A 300 17.88 -25.82 -3.41
N ASN A 301 17.50 -25.49 -2.18
CA ASN A 301 16.14 -25.68 -1.70
C ASN A 301 15.14 -24.78 -2.43
N LYS A 302 15.54 -23.55 -2.80
CA LYS A 302 14.70 -22.65 -3.60
C LYS A 302 14.36 -23.26 -4.96
N LEU A 303 15.32 -23.92 -5.59
CA LEU A 303 15.13 -24.56 -6.90
C LEU A 303 14.35 -25.87 -6.79
N MET A 304 14.76 -26.76 -5.88
CA MET A 304 14.19 -28.11 -5.78
C MET A 304 12.77 -28.13 -5.22
N ASN A 305 12.38 -27.11 -4.45
CA ASN A 305 11.04 -27.02 -3.86
C ASN A 305 10.11 -26.06 -4.60
N ALA A 306 10.52 -25.47 -5.74
CA ALA A 306 9.74 -24.47 -6.47
C ALA A 306 8.31 -24.97 -6.81
N ASP A 307 8.17 -26.26 -7.15
CA ASP A 307 6.88 -26.89 -7.41
C ASP A 307 5.97 -26.97 -6.19
N SER A 308 6.50 -27.44 -5.04
CA SER A 308 5.75 -27.53 -3.79
C SER A 308 5.31 -26.14 -3.31
N VAL A 309 6.24 -25.18 -3.33
CA VAL A 309 5.99 -23.80 -2.89
C VAL A 309 4.92 -23.14 -3.76
N LEU A 310 4.94 -23.35 -5.08
CA LEU A 310 3.89 -22.87 -5.98
C LEU A 310 2.54 -23.52 -5.67
N SER A 311 2.51 -24.84 -5.47
CA SER A 311 1.27 -25.59 -5.19
C SER A 311 0.60 -25.15 -3.87
N GLU A 312 1.39 -24.97 -2.82
CA GLU A 312 0.91 -24.48 -1.51
C GLU A 312 0.33 -23.06 -1.63
N ASN A 313 1.03 -22.16 -2.33
CA ASN A 313 0.57 -20.78 -2.52
C ASN A 313 -0.63 -20.67 -3.45
N GLN A 314 -0.76 -21.57 -4.42
CA GLN A 314 -1.95 -21.69 -5.27
C GLN A 314 -3.16 -22.14 -4.43
N THR A 315 -2.98 -23.13 -3.56
CA THR A 315 -4.03 -23.59 -2.64
C THR A 315 -4.49 -22.45 -1.71
N LYS A 316 -3.54 -21.67 -1.18
CA LYS A 316 -3.84 -20.50 -0.36
C LYS A 316 -4.62 -19.43 -1.12
N LEU A 317 -4.23 -19.16 -2.37
CA LEU A 317 -4.95 -18.24 -3.25
C LEU A 317 -6.39 -18.69 -3.51
N ASP A 318 -6.60 -19.98 -3.74
CA ASP A 318 -7.93 -20.55 -3.98
C ASP A 318 -8.81 -20.42 -2.73
N GLY A 319 -8.24 -20.63 -1.54
CA GLY A 319 -8.90 -20.36 -0.26
C GLY A 319 -9.33 -18.90 -0.09
N LEU A 320 -8.44 -17.95 -0.39
CA LEU A 320 -8.75 -16.51 -0.33
C LEU A 320 -9.82 -16.11 -1.34
N LYS A 321 -9.81 -16.68 -2.55
CA LYS A 321 -10.87 -16.45 -3.56
C LYS A 321 -12.22 -16.94 -3.05
N ALA A 322 -12.26 -18.11 -2.42
CA ALA A 322 -13.50 -18.64 -1.83
C ALA A 322 -14.02 -17.74 -0.69
N ASP A 323 -13.14 -17.21 0.15
CA ASP A 323 -13.53 -16.31 1.23
C ASP A 323 -14.01 -14.94 0.72
N LEU A 324 -13.39 -14.40 -0.34
CA LEU A 324 -13.88 -13.20 -1.02
C LEU A 324 -15.32 -13.39 -1.52
N GLU A 325 -15.62 -14.51 -2.16
CA GLU A 325 -16.99 -14.79 -2.64
C GLU A 325 -17.99 -14.93 -1.49
N LYS A 326 -17.58 -15.52 -0.35
CA LYS A 326 -18.42 -15.52 0.87
C LYS A 326 -18.69 -14.09 1.38
N GLN A 327 -17.67 -13.22 1.41
CA GLN A 327 -17.84 -11.84 1.85
C GLN A 327 -18.76 -11.04 0.91
N LYS A 328 -18.65 -11.25 -0.42
CA LYS A 328 -19.53 -10.64 -1.41
C LYS A 328 -20.98 -11.10 -1.26
N ALA A 329 -21.20 -12.40 -1.04
CA ALA A 329 -22.54 -12.94 -0.79
C ALA A 329 -23.17 -12.33 0.48
N LEU A 330 -22.39 -12.24 1.57
CA LEU A 330 -22.84 -11.61 2.81
C LEU A 330 -23.15 -10.12 2.60
N PHE A 331 -22.33 -9.41 1.84
CA PHE A 331 -22.56 -8.02 1.47
C PHE A 331 -23.91 -7.84 0.75
N ALA A 332 -24.22 -8.70 -0.23
CA ALA A 332 -25.52 -8.68 -0.91
C ALA A 332 -26.70 -8.89 0.06
N THR A 333 -26.57 -9.81 1.02
CA THR A 333 -27.59 -10.00 2.08
C THR A 333 -27.78 -8.77 2.96
N LYS A 334 -26.69 -8.08 3.32
CA LYS A 334 -26.76 -6.83 4.09
C LYS A 334 -27.40 -5.70 3.31
N GLN A 335 -27.10 -5.57 2.01
CA GLN A 335 -27.76 -4.60 1.13
C GLN A 335 -29.27 -4.86 0.98
N ALA A 336 -29.67 -6.14 0.89
CA ALA A 336 -31.08 -6.52 0.88
C ALA A 336 -31.77 -6.12 2.19
N THR A 337 -31.12 -6.35 3.34
CA THR A 337 -31.62 -5.95 4.66
C THR A 337 -31.79 -4.43 4.79
N GLN A 338 -30.81 -3.66 4.31
CA GLN A 338 -30.91 -2.19 4.24
C GLN A 338 -32.09 -1.75 3.36
N SER A 339 -32.28 -2.39 2.21
CA SER A 339 -33.39 -2.09 1.29
C SER A 339 -34.74 -2.36 1.94
N SER A 340 -34.90 -3.49 2.65
CA SER A 340 -36.10 -3.79 3.42
C SER A 340 -36.35 -2.79 4.55
N ALA A 341 -35.30 -2.38 5.28
CA ALA A 341 -35.41 -1.36 6.32
C ALA A 341 -35.85 0.00 5.73
N GLN A 342 -35.36 0.36 4.54
CA GLN A 342 -35.77 1.58 3.83
C GLN A 342 -37.27 1.54 3.48
N THR A 343 -37.77 0.40 2.99
CA THR A 343 -39.21 0.20 2.73
C THR A 343 -40.04 0.33 4.01
N ASN A 344 -39.58 -0.25 5.13
CA ASN A 344 -40.28 -0.15 6.41
C ASN A 344 -40.38 1.30 6.92
N VAL A 345 -39.33 2.11 6.73
CA VAL A 345 -39.37 3.55 7.03
C VAL A 345 -40.42 4.27 6.19
N GLN A 346 -40.51 3.96 4.89
CA GLN A 346 -41.54 4.54 4.04
C GLN A 346 -42.94 4.17 4.52
N THR A 347 -43.20 2.88 4.79
CA THR A 347 -44.49 2.43 5.30
C THR A 347 -44.85 3.10 6.64
N ALA A 348 -43.91 3.22 7.57
CA ALA A 348 -44.14 3.89 8.84
C ALA A 348 -44.41 5.40 8.67
N THR A 349 -43.76 6.04 7.69
CA THR A 349 -43.99 7.46 7.34
C THR A 349 -45.40 7.67 6.82
N ASP A 350 -45.87 6.78 5.94
CA ASP A 350 -47.22 6.84 5.39
C ASP A 350 -48.26 6.68 6.52
N GLN A 351 -48.05 5.72 7.44
CA GLN A 351 -48.93 5.52 8.60
C GLN A 351 -48.96 6.73 9.55
N ALA A 352 -47.80 7.34 9.85
CA ALA A 352 -47.73 8.54 10.68
C ALA A 352 -48.46 9.73 10.04
N THR A 353 -48.34 9.87 8.70
CA THR A 353 -49.04 10.89 7.92
C THR A 353 -50.56 10.69 7.97
N SER A 354 -51.03 9.45 7.78
CA SER A 354 -52.45 9.12 7.91
C SER A 354 -52.99 9.41 9.32
N ALA A 355 -52.23 9.08 10.37
CA ALA A 355 -52.61 9.37 11.75
C ALA A 355 -52.68 10.88 12.03
N GLN A 356 -51.74 11.68 11.49
CA GLN A 356 -51.79 13.14 11.57
C GLN A 356 -53.03 13.71 10.86
N ASN A 357 -53.40 13.18 9.69
CA ASN A 357 -54.62 13.60 9.00
C ASN A 357 -55.88 13.29 9.83
N ALA A 358 -55.91 12.16 10.54
CA ALA A 358 -57.00 11.81 11.44
C ALA A 358 -57.11 12.77 12.64
N VAL A 359 -55.97 13.21 13.20
CA VAL A 359 -55.93 14.26 14.25
C VAL A 359 -56.53 15.57 13.75
N THR A 360 -56.11 16.03 12.56
CA THR A 360 -56.63 17.27 11.96
C THR A 360 -58.14 17.20 11.73
N ALA A 361 -58.64 16.08 11.22
CA ALA A 361 -60.06 15.86 11.02
C ALA A 361 -60.85 15.86 12.34
N ALA A 362 -60.33 15.21 13.39
CA ALA A 362 -60.95 15.18 14.71
C ALA A 362 -60.97 16.58 15.37
N GLN A 363 -59.91 17.38 15.19
CA GLN A 363 -59.84 18.76 15.69
C GLN A 363 -60.90 19.65 15.03
N SER A 364 -61.03 19.58 13.70
CA SER A 364 -62.04 20.35 12.96
C SER A 364 -63.48 20.06 13.43
N LYS A 365 -63.78 18.81 13.81
CA LYS A 365 -65.06 18.44 14.42
C LYS A 365 -65.29 19.10 15.78
N VAL A 366 -64.24 19.24 16.60
CA VAL A 366 -64.30 19.93 17.90
C VAL A 366 -64.59 21.41 17.67
N ASP A 367 -63.84 22.06 16.78
CA ASP A 367 -63.96 23.50 16.49
C ASP A 367 -65.37 23.86 15.98
N THR A 368 -65.90 23.05 15.06
CA THR A 368 -67.27 23.21 14.52
C THR A 368 -68.33 23.11 15.62
N LYS A 369 -68.15 22.18 16.57
CA LYS A 369 -69.09 22.02 17.69
C LYS A 369 -68.96 23.13 18.74
N GLN A 370 -67.77 23.74 18.89
CA GLN A 370 -67.58 24.92 19.75
C GLN A 370 -68.26 26.16 19.16
N ALA A 371 -68.03 26.44 17.87
CA ALA A 371 -68.62 27.59 17.20
C ALA A 371 -70.17 27.59 17.26
N ARG A 372 -70.78 26.39 17.14
CA ARG A 372 -72.24 26.25 17.28
C ARG A 372 -72.74 26.48 18.70
N LEU A 373 -71.94 26.13 19.72
CA LEU A 373 -72.27 26.42 21.12
C LEU A 373 -72.18 27.93 21.39
N ASP A 374 -71.15 28.59 20.88
CA ASP A 374 -70.94 30.04 21.04
C ASP A 374 -72.04 30.86 20.35
N GLN A 375 -72.53 30.39 19.19
CA GLN A 375 -73.64 31.02 18.47
C GLN A 375 -74.96 30.95 19.24
N LEU A 376 -75.24 29.82 19.91
CA LEU A 376 -76.44 29.64 20.73
C LEU A 376 -76.43 30.51 22.01
N MET A 377 -75.25 30.95 22.45
CA MET A 377 -75.07 31.79 23.64
C MET A 377 -75.24 33.30 23.37
N LYS A 378 -75.43 33.73 22.11
CA LYS A 378 -75.51 35.15 21.70
C LYS A 378 -76.91 35.72 21.44
N ASP A 379 -77.97 34.92 21.53
CA ASP A 379 -79.33 35.36 21.17
C ASP A 379 -80.13 35.90 22.37
N SER A 380 -80.11 37.23 22.57
CA SER A 380 -81.22 37.98 23.18
C SER A 380 -81.31 39.46 22.70
N ALA A 381 -82.29 39.73 21.80
CA ALA A 381 -83.12 40.95 21.54
C ALA A 381 -82.59 42.32 21.00
N ALA A 382 -83.24 42.78 19.90
CA ALA A 382 -83.85 44.11 19.59
C ALA A 382 -83.29 45.06 18.47
N SER A 383 -84.21 45.91 17.94
CA SER A 383 -84.37 46.58 16.60
C SER A 383 -83.93 48.06 16.51
N GLY A 384 -83.71 48.62 15.28
CA GLY A 384 -83.94 50.06 15.00
C GLY A 384 -83.24 50.75 13.80
N LEU A 385 -84.04 51.15 12.79
CA LEU A 385 -84.06 52.47 12.07
C LEU A 385 -82.93 52.85 11.07
N LEU A 386 -83.20 53.06 9.76
CA LEU A 386 -84.07 54.05 9.07
C LEU A 386 -83.35 55.31 8.54
N ASN A 387 -82.13 55.67 8.91
CA ASN A 387 -81.72 57.08 8.69
C ASN A 387 -80.96 57.48 7.41
N GLU A 388 -80.72 56.61 6.41
CA GLU A 388 -79.94 57.05 5.24
C GLU A 388 -80.49 56.63 3.87
N ILE A 389 -81.82 56.74 3.75
CA ILE A 389 -82.51 56.96 2.47
C ILE A 389 -82.02 58.23 1.76
N ASN A 390 -81.48 59.22 2.45
CA ASN A 390 -81.60 60.58 1.92
C ASN A 390 -80.42 61.10 1.13
N SER A 391 -79.34 60.33 0.97
CA SER A 391 -78.20 60.82 0.18
C SER A 391 -78.20 60.28 -1.24
N LEU A 392 -79.19 60.75 -2.02
CA LEU A 392 -78.85 61.33 -3.33
C LEU A 392 -78.40 60.30 -4.38
N LYS A 393 -79.27 59.67 -5.15
CA LYS A 393 -80.29 60.33 -6.01
C LYS A 393 -79.79 61.50 -6.87
N ALA A 394 -78.52 61.89 -6.84
CA ALA A 394 -78.15 63.16 -7.45
C ALA A 394 -77.51 63.11 -8.83
N SER A 395 -77.19 61.95 -9.44
CA SER A 395 -76.63 61.97 -10.80
C SER A 395 -76.66 60.58 -11.46
N LYS A 396 -77.57 60.38 -12.43
CA LYS A 396 -77.23 60.46 -13.86
C LYS A 396 -77.04 59.04 -14.43
N LYS A 397 -78.06 58.33 -14.94
CA LYS A 397 -78.97 58.74 -16.01
C LYS A 397 -78.34 59.82 -16.91
N ASN A 398 -77.30 59.45 -17.65
CA ASN A 398 -76.87 60.02 -18.95
C ASN A 398 -75.44 59.59 -19.30
N ALA A 399 -75.26 58.29 -19.52
CA ALA A 399 -74.21 57.68 -20.35
C ALA A 399 -74.54 56.17 -20.41
N GLU A 400 -75.71 55.83 -20.97
CA GLU A 400 -75.80 55.42 -22.38
C GLU A 400 -75.13 54.06 -22.61
N THR A 401 -75.92 53.00 -22.48
CA THR A 401 -76.37 52.16 -23.61
C THR A 401 -75.39 51.91 -24.76
N ASN A 402 -74.09 51.79 -24.51
CA ASN A 402 -73.10 51.45 -25.54
C ASN A 402 -72.11 50.33 -25.13
N ASP A 403 -71.89 50.06 -23.84
CA ASP A 403 -70.87 49.06 -23.44
C ASP A 403 -71.40 47.63 -23.29
N LEU A 404 -72.70 47.44 -23.00
CA LEU A 404 -73.26 46.09 -22.80
C LEU A 404 -73.35 45.29 -24.11
N VAL A 405 -73.56 45.97 -25.25
CA VAL A 405 -73.64 45.33 -26.58
C VAL A 405 -72.25 45.00 -27.14
N ASN A 406 -71.23 45.83 -26.83
CA ASN A 406 -69.85 45.54 -27.23
C ASN A 406 -69.18 44.45 -26.38
N ALA A 407 -69.53 44.32 -25.09
CA ALA A 407 -69.03 43.24 -24.24
C ALA A 407 -69.49 41.83 -24.69
N GLN A 408 -70.72 41.70 -25.21
CA GLN A 408 -71.26 40.41 -25.68
C GLN A 408 -70.67 39.94 -27.02
N LYS A 409 -70.21 40.88 -27.87
CA LYS A 409 -69.51 40.56 -29.13
C LYS A 409 -68.09 40.05 -28.89
N VAL A 410 -67.40 40.58 -27.88
CA VAL A 410 -66.02 40.15 -27.51
C VAL A 410 -66.03 38.82 -26.76
N LEU A 411 -67.04 38.56 -25.92
CA LEU A 411 -67.19 37.29 -25.20
C LEU A 411 -67.40 36.09 -26.14
N SER A 412 -68.14 36.30 -27.24
CA SER A 412 -68.43 35.26 -28.24
C SER A 412 -67.21 34.91 -29.10
N ALA A 413 -66.29 35.85 -29.30
CA ALA A 413 -65.02 35.63 -30.01
C ALA A 413 -63.99 34.91 -29.13
N ALA A 414 -63.89 35.26 -27.84
CA ALA A 414 -62.98 34.62 -26.88
C ALA A 414 -63.33 33.15 -26.58
N GLN A 415 -64.61 32.77 -26.64
CA GLN A 415 -65.05 31.37 -26.46
C GLN A 415 -64.65 30.46 -27.63
N LYS A 416 -64.51 31.00 -28.84
CA LYS A 416 -64.07 30.25 -30.04
C LYS A 416 -62.56 30.02 -30.07
N GLU A 417 -61.76 30.96 -29.57
CA GLU A 417 -60.31 30.80 -29.46
C GLU A 417 -59.91 29.83 -28.33
N LYS A 418 -60.68 29.77 -27.24
CA LYS A 418 -60.48 28.79 -26.15
C LYS A 418 -60.60 27.33 -26.63
N MET A 419 -61.58 27.02 -27.50
CA MET A 419 -61.74 25.67 -28.07
C MET A 419 -60.59 25.24 -28.99
N ILE A 420 -59.92 26.18 -29.67
CA ILE A 420 -58.76 25.91 -30.54
C ILE A 420 -57.47 25.77 -29.71
N ALA A 421 -57.38 26.47 -28.57
CA ALA A 421 -56.25 26.36 -27.64
C ALA A 421 -56.28 25.04 -26.84
N ASP A 422 -57.45 24.56 -26.43
CA ASP A 422 -57.61 23.31 -25.66
C ASP A 422 -57.26 22.05 -26.50
N GLN A 423 -57.51 22.06 -27.81
CA GLN A 423 -57.13 20.95 -28.72
C GLN A 423 -55.60 20.89 -28.97
N ASN A 424 -54.92 22.04 -29.04
CA ASN A 424 -53.46 22.12 -29.21
C ASN A 424 -52.67 21.62 -27.99
N VAL A 425 -53.28 21.58 -26.80
CA VAL A 425 -52.68 21.04 -25.56
C VAL A 425 -52.69 19.51 -25.57
N VAL A 426 -53.72 18.89 -26.15
CA VAL A 426 -53.82 17.43 -26.28
C VAL A 426 -52.79 16.90 -27.29
N ASP A 427 -52.65 17.55 -28.45
CA ASP A 427 -51.74 17.12 -29.53
C ASP A 427 -50.25 17.31 -29.15
N LYS A 428 -49.91 18.30 -28.32
CA LYS A 428 -48.54 18.48 -27.79
C LYS A 428 -48.18 17.53 -26.65
N THR A 429 -49.17 16.94 -25.97
CA THR A 429 -48.94 15.96 -24.89
C THR A 429 -48.46 14.61 -25.45
N ALA A 430 -48.88 14.23 -26.67
CA ALA A 430 -48.38 13.05 -27.38
C ALA A 430 -46.90 13.20 -27.82
N LEU A 431 -46.50 14.40 -28.29
CA LEU A 431 -45.12 14.70 -28.68
C LEU A 431 -44.13 14.74 -27.50
N VAL A 432 -44.60 15.09 -26.29
CA VAL A 432 -43.78 15.10 -25.07
C VAL A 432 -43.42 13.68 -24.60
N ASN A 433 -44.32 12.71 -24.79
CA ASN A 433 -44.05 11.31 -24.44
C ASN A 433 -43.08 10.65 -25.43
N ASP A 434 -43.16 10.99 -26.71
CA ASP A 434 -42.22 10.53 -27.74
C ASP A 434 -40.81 11.14 -27.55
N ALA A 435 -40.73 12.42 -27.16
CA ALA A 435 -39.48 13.08 -26.82
C ALA A 435 -38.81 12.49 -25.55
N LYS A 436 -39.60 11.98 -24.59
CA LYS A 436 -39.12 11.34 -23.36
C LYS A 436 -38.51 9.95 -23.63
N SER A 437 -39.12 9.18 -24.53
CA SER A 437 -38.59 7.88 -25.01
C SER A 437 -37.29 8.05 -25.83
N ASN A 438 -37.21 9.12 -26.63
CA ASN A 438 -36.02 9.46 -27.43
C ASN A 438 -34.85 9.99 -26.56
N LEU A 439 -35.15 10.71 -25.46
CA LEU A 439 -34.17 11.16 -24.47
C LEU A 439 -33.51 10.00 -23.71
N ASP A 440 -34.27 8.99 -23.31
CA ASP A 440 -33.73 7.83 -22.58
C ASP A 440 -32.95 6.89 -23.50
N SER A 441 -33.33 6.81 -24.79
CA SER A 441 -32.53 6.13 -25.83
C SER A 441 -31.19 6.83 -26.08
N LYS A 442 -31.14 8.17 -26.10
CA LYS A 442 -29.90 8.94 -26.27
C LYS A 442 -29.01 8.96 -25.03
N LYS A 443 -29.56 8.84 -23.81
CA LYS A 443 -28.77 8.61 -22.58
C LYS A 443 -28.07 7.24 -22.59
N LYS A 444 -28.70 6.21 -23.17
CA LYS A 444 -28.10 4.88 -23.32
C LYS A 444 -26.91 4.90 -24.28
N VAL A 445 -27.04 5.62 -25.40
CA VAL A 445 -25.94 5.88 -26.36
C VAL A 445 -24.81 6.72 -25.76
N LEU A 446 -25.11 7.70 -24.90
CA LEU A 446 -24.11 8.50 -24.16
C LEU A 446 -23.30 7.63 -23.16
N ALA A 447 -23.95 6.66 -22.51
CA ALA A 447 -23.29 5.73 -21.59
C ALA A 447 -22.40 4.69 -22.31
N GLU A 448 -22.78 4.24 -23.51
CA GLU A 448 -21.93 3.38 -24.36
C GLU A 448 -20.77 4.16 -25.01
N SER A 449 -20.97 5.43 -25.37
CA SER A 449 -19.91 6.32 -25.88
C SER A 449 -18.83 6.62 -24.83
N ASN A 450 -19.21 6.76 -23.55
CA ASN A 450 -18.25 6.94 -22.45
C ASN A 450 -17.37 5.70 -22.20
N LYS A 451 -17.91 4.48 -22.38
CA LYS A 451 -17.09 3.24 -22.35
C LYS A 451 -16.06 3.18 -23.49
N GLY A 452 -16.42 3.68 -24.67
CA GLY A 452 -15.50 3.77 -25.81
C GLY A 452 -14.37 4.78 -25.60
N VAL A 453 -14.64 5.89 -24.90
CA VAL A 453 -13.64 6.91 -24.55
C VAL A 453 -12.66 6.37 -23.49
N GLU A 454 -13.13 5.68 -22.45
CA GLU A 454 -12.25 5.04 -21.46
C GLU A 454 -11.37 3.94 -22.09
N LEU A 455 -11.91 3.16 -23.03
CA LEU A 455 -11.14 2.16 -23.79
C LEU A 455 -10.11 2.80 -24.72
N ALA A 456 -10.45 3.93 -25.37
CA ALA A 456 -9.52 4.68 -26.21
C ALA A 456 -8.42 5.38 -25.39
N GLN A 457 -8.73 5.85 -24.18
CA GLN A 457 -7.76 6.43 -23.24
C GLN A 457 -6.81 5.36 -22.69
N SER A 458 -7.32 4.17 -22.37
CA SER A 458 -6.51 3.00 -22.01
C SER A 458 -5.60 2.55 -23.16
N ASN A 459 -6.11 2.53 -24.39
CA ASN A 459 -5.31 2.17 -25.58
C ASN A 459 -4.27 3.25 -25.93
N LEU A 460 -4.56 4.53 -25.69
CA LEU A 460 -3.61 5.64 -25.85
C LEU A 460 -2.48 5.57 -24.81
N GLU A 461 -2.77 5.22 -23.56
CA GLU A 461 -1.75 5.02 -22.53
C GLU A 461 -0.88 3.78 -22.80
N VAL A 462 -1.46 2.68 -23.30
CA VAL A 462 -0.69 1.52 -23.76
C VAL A 462 0.17 1.87 -24.99
N ALA A 463 -0.33 2.67 -25.93
CA ALA A 463 0.43 3.13 -27.09
C ALA A 463 1.57 4.10 -26.71
N LYS A 464 1.35 5.00 -25.74
CA LYS A 464 2.41 5.86 -25.18
C LYS A 464 3.47 5.06 -24.44
N LYS A 465 3.08 4.05 -23.64
CA LYS A 465 4.02 3.16 -22.96
C LYS A 465 4.84 2.34 -23.94
N ASN A 466 4.23 1.81 -25.00
CA ASN A 466 4.95 1.13 -26.08
C ASN A 466 5.88 2.08 -26.85
N LEU A 467 5.48 3.34 -27.05
CA LEU A 467 6.31 4.38 -27.67
C LEU A 467 7.50 4.75 -26.77
N ASP A 468 7.32 4.86 -25.46
CA ASP A 468 8.38 5.14 -24.49
C ASP A 468 9.34 3.96 -24.33
N GLU A 469 8.84 2.72 -24.33
CA GLU A 469 9.67 1.50 -24.34
C GLU A 469 10.50 1.41 -25.64
N LYS A 470 9.92 1.72 -26.80
CA LYS A 470 10.65 1.74 -28.09
C LYS A 470 11.56 2.95 -28.24
N THR A 471 11.23 4.10 -27.65
CA THR A 471 12.09 5.30 -27.61
C THR A 471 13.28 5.10 -26.68
N ASN A 472 13.11 4.40 -25.56
CA ASN A 472 14.21 3.99 -24.71
C ASN A 472 15.09 2.95 -25.40
N VAL A 473 14.53 1.94 -26.08
CA VAL A 473 15.30 1.01 -26.93
C VAL A 473 16.06 1.76 -28.03
N LEU A 474 15.46 2.76 -28.70
CA LEU A 474 16.14 3.60 -29.69
C LEU A 474 17.29 4.43 -29.08
N LYS A 475 17.16 4.86 -27.82
CA LYS A 475 18.18 5.60 -27.06
C LYS A 475 19.34 4.68 -26.65
N THR A 476 19.05 3.43 -26.27
CA THR A 476 20.08 2.40 -26.01
C THR A 476 20.78 1.98 -27.30
N THR A 477 20.05 1.84 -28.42
CA THR A 477 20.61 1.50 -29.74
C THR A 477 21.47 2.64 -30.32
N LYS A 478 21.10 3.92 -30.10
CA LYS A 478 21.94 5.09 -30.46
C LYS A 478 23.20 5.20 -29.58
N SER A 479 23.15 4.76 -28.34
CA SER A 479 24.35 4.68 -27.47
C SER A 479 25.33 3.58 -27.92
N ASP A 480 24.83 2.55 -28.60
CA ASP A 480 25.60 1.44 -29.16
C ASP A 480 26.24 1.79 -30.53
N GLU A 481 25.69 2.78 -31.25
CA GLU A 481 26.22 3.30 -32.52
C GLU A 481 27.53 4.09 -32.34
N SER A 482 27.69 4.80 -31.21
CA SER A 482 28.93 5.54 -30.90
C SER A 482 30.08 4.63 -30.44
N SER A 483 29.78 3.42 -29.97
CA SER A 483 30.79 2.48 -29.45
C SER A 483 31.33 1.49 -30.51
N LYS A 484 30.72 1.42 -31.69
CA LYS A 484 31.12 0.49 -32.78
C LYS A 484 31.80 1.17 -33.98
N LYS A 485 32.11 2.46 -33.88
CA LYS A 485 32.95 3.21 -34.85
C LYS A 485 34.47 2.91 -34.71
N GLY A 486 34.88 2.22 -33.65
CA GLY A 486 36.29 1.87 -33.39
C GLY A 486 36.75 0.49 -33.87
N LEU A 487 35.86 -0.35 -34.42
CA LEU A 487 36.18 -1.72 -34.86
C LEU A 487 36.10 -1.90 -36.38
N TYR A 488 35.89 -0.80 -37.12
CA TYR A 488 35.79 -0.74 -38.58
C TYR A 488 37.08 -1.16 -39.31
N ASP A 489 38.24 -1.00 -38.67
CA ASP A 489 39.54 -1.23 -39.33
C ASP A 489 40.02 -2.69 -39.35
N SER A 490 39.29 -3.64 -38.73
CA SER A 490 39.75 -5.05 -38.63
C SER A 490 38.87 -6.13 -39.28
N SER A 491 37.68 -5.81 -39.82
CA SER A 491 36.77 -6.85 -40.36
C SER A 491 36.49 -6.74 -41.87
N LYS A 492 37.49 -6.31 -42.64
CA LYS A 492 37.44 -6.25 -44.11
C LYS A 492 37.36 -7.62 -44.82
N ASN A 493 37.66 -8.73 -44.14
CA ASN A 493 37.66 -10.08 -44.71
C ASN A 493 36.37 -10.89 -44.47
N SER A 494 35.42 -10.34 -43.71
CA SER A 494 34.08 -10.95 -43.52
C SER A 494 33.05 -10.46 -44.55
N LEU A 495 33.46 -9.54 -45.44
CA LEU A 495 32.59 -8.81 -46.38
C LEU A 495 31.94 -9.71 -47.45
N ASP A 496 32.65 -10.74 -47.92
CA ASP A 496 32.17 -11.55 -49.05
C ASP A 496 31.08 -12.56 -48.66
N ARG A 497 31.02 -12.97 -47.38
CA ARG A 497 29.95 -13.85 -46.86
C ARG A 497 28.71 -13.09 -46.40
N LEU A 498 28.81 -11.77 -46.23
CA LEU A 498 27.70 -10.90 -45.81
C LEU A 498 26.92 -10.32 -46.99
N ASN A 499 27.50 -10.27 -48.19
CA ASN A 499 26.83 -9.77 -49.40
C ASN A 499 25.60 -10.60 -49.82
N ALA A 500 25.54 -11.90 -49.49
CA ALA A 500 24.36 -12.73 -49.71
C ALA A 500 23.23 -12.43 -48.71
N LYS A 501 23.56 -12.18 -47.44
CA LYS A 501 22.59 -11.80 -46.39
C LYS A 501 22.10 -10.36 -46.49
N LEU A 502 22.92 -9.45 -47.05
CA LEU A 502 22.54 -8.06 -47.28
C LEU A 502 21.43 -7.92 -48.35
N SER A 503 21.38 -8.82 -49.33
CA SER A 503 20.32 -8.83 -50.34
C SER A 503 18.96 -9.23 -49.75
N GLU A 504 18.96 -10.14 -48.77
CA GLU A 504 17.78 -10.61 -48.06
C GLU A 504 17.30 -9.58 -47.02
N LEU A 505 18.25 -8.97 -46.28
CA LEU A 505 17.96 -7.89 -45.32
C LEU A 505 17.47 -6.60 -46.00
N ASN A 506 17.91 -6.30 -47.23
CA ASN A 506 17.38 -5.18 -48.02
C ASN A 506 15.95 -5.44 -48.49
N LYS A 507 15.56 -6.71 -48.69
CA LYS A 507 14.19 -7.07 -49.06
C LYS A 507 13.23 -6.95 -47.87
N ASP A 508 13.71 -7.30 -46.68
CA ASP A 508 12.98 -7.12 -45.43
C ASP A 508 12.89 -5.65 -45.04
N LEU A 509 13.95 -4.86 -45.21
CA LEU A 509 13.97 -3.41 -44.99
C LEU A 509 13.01 -2.67 -45.93
N GLU A 510 12.90 -3.09 -47.18
CA GLU A 510 11.96 -2.49 -48.14
C GLU A 510 10.51 -2.93 -47.86
N THR A 511 10.31 -4.13 -47.33
CA THR A 511 9.00 -4.60 -46.83
C THR A 511 8.57 -3.81 -45.58
N ASP A 512 9.50 -3.55 -44.67
CA ASP A 512 9.25 -2.78 -43.44
C ASP A 512 9.08 -1.28 -43.71
N LYS A 513 9.79 -0.69 -44.69
CA LYS A 513 9.53 0.68 -45.16
C LYS A 513 8.12 0.83 -45.75
N ASN A 514 7.66 -0.15 -46.51
CA ASN A 514 6.30 -0.16 -47.04
C ASN A 514 5.25 -0.33 -45.93
N ASN A 515 5.56 -1.07 -44.86
CA ASN A 515 4.71 -1.19 -43.67
C ASN A 515 4.67 0.10 -42.83
N VAL A 516 5.80 0.82 -42.70
CA VAL A 516 5.85 2.14 -42.04
C VAL A 516 5.07 3.18 -42.83
N SER A 517 5.21 3.23 -44.17
CA SER A 517 4.44 4.14 -45.00
C SER A 517 2.93 3.87 -44.92
N THR A 518 2.53 2.60 -44.78
CA THR A 518 1.13 2.20 -44.56
C THR A 518 0.62 2.63 -43.18
N LYS A 519 1.44 2.48 -42.13
CA LYS A 519 1.12 2.90 -40.76
C LYS A 519 1.15 4.42 -40.55
N GLU A 520 2.00 5.15 -41.26
CA GLU A 520 1.99 6.62 -41.31
C GLU A 520 0.73 7.14 -42.00
N LYS A 521 0.23 6.42 -43.02
CA LYS A 521 -1.07 6.69 -43.64
C LYS A 521 -2.23 6.38 -42.68
N ASP A 522 -2.14 5.31 -41.90
CA ASP A 522 -3.12 5.00 -40.84
C ASP A 522 -3.09 6.03 -39.71
N LEU A 523 -1.91 6.53 -39.33
CA LEU A 523 -1.73 7.61 -38.36
C LEU A 523 -2.27 8.94 -38.90
N ALA A 524 -2.01 9.27 -40.17
CA ALA A 524 -2.57 10.46 -40.81
C ALA A 524 -4.10 10.37 -40.97
N ASN A 525 -4.64 9.18 -41.23
CA ASN A 525 -6.09 8.95 -41.25
C ASN A 525 -6.72 9.04 -39.85
N ALA A 526 -6.03 8.53 -38.82
CA ALA A 526 -6.43 8.66 -37.43
C ALA A 526 -6.32 10.10 -36.91
N GLN A 527 -5.29 10.84 -37.32
CA GLN A 527 -5.11 12.25 -37.02
C GLN A 527 -6.17 13.10 -37.73
N ASN A 528 -6.48 12.83 -39.00
CA ASN A 528 -7.59 13.49 -39.70
C ASN A 528 -8.96 13.15 -39.09
N ALA A 529 -9.14 11.93 -38.55
CA ALA A 529 -10.34 11.55 -37.81
C ALA A 529 -10.43 12.24 -36.45
N TYR A 530 -9.30 12.43 -35.76
CA TYR A 530 -9.18 13.20 -34.53
C TYR A 530 -9.43 14.70 -34.75
N ASP A 531 -8.85 15.27 -35.81
CA ASP A 531 -9.04 16.67 -36.18
C ASP A 531 -10.48 16.94 -36.67
N SER A 532 -11.11 15.97 -37.36
CA SER A 532 -12.55 15.97 -37.67
C SER A 532 -13.43 15.84 -36.42
N ALA A 533 -12.95 15.14 -35.39
CA ALA A 533 -13.62 15.06 -34.09
C ALA A 533 -13.45 16.37 -33.28
N ILE A 534 -12.31 17.07 -33.41
CA ILE A 534 -12.11 18.42 -32.86
C ILE A 534 -12.97 19.45 -33.58
N GLN A 535 -13.15 19.39 -34.90
CA GLN A 535 -14.13 20.24 -35.59
C GLN A 535 -15.58 19.98 -35.13
N LYS A 536 -15.94 18.73 -34.82
CA LYS A 536 -17.24 18.40 -34.20
C LYS A 536 -17.33 18.90 -32.74
N GLN A 537 -16.22 18.96 -32.01
CA GLN A 537 -16.14 19.59 -30.68
C GLN A 537 -16.41 21.10 -30.74
N SER A 538 -15.98 21.78 -31.81
CA SER A 538 -16.31 23.19 -32.07
C SER A 538 -17.81 23.40 -32.26
N SER A 539 -18.49 22.50 -32.98
CA SER A 539 -19.95 22.52 -33.13
C SER A 539 -20.70 22.21 -31.82
N VAL A 540 -20.11 21.39 -30.93
CA VAL A 540 -20.63 21.14 -29.57
C VAL A 540 -20.49 22.37 -28.67
N ASN A 541 -19.45 23.18 -28.85
CA ASN A 541 -19.31 24.47 -28.15
C ASN A 541 -20.33 25.52 -28.64
N THR A 542 -20.64 25.54 -29.94
CA THR A 542 -21.75 26.36 -30.48
C THR A 542 -23.10 25.88 -29.95
N LEU A 543 -23.33 24.56 -29.84
CA LEU A 543 -24.52 23.97 -29.22
C LEU A 543 -24.60 24.26 -27.70
N LYS A 544 -23.47 24.33 -27.00
CA LYS A 544 -23.38 24.74 -25.59
C LYS A 544 -23.79 26.21 -25.42
N GLN A 545 -23.35 27.11 -26.32
CA GLN A 545 -23.80 28.51 -26.32
C GLN A 545 -25.29 28.65 -26.67
N ASP A 546 -25.83 27.80 -27.56
CA ASP A 546 -27.26 27.79 -27.91
C ASP A 546 -28.11 27.24 -26.74
N ILE A 547 -27.61 26.26 -25.99
CA ILE A 547 -28.22 25.74 -24.75
C ILE A 547 -28.20 26.81 -23.63
N VAL A 548 -27.11 27.57 -23.48
CA VAL A 548 -27.02 28.67 -22.50
C VAL A 548 -27.96 29.82 -22.88
N SER A 549 -28.06 30.15 -24.17
CA SER A 549 -28.95 31.19 -24.70
C SER A 549 -30.43 30.80 -24.55
N LYS A 550 -30.79 29.54 -24.81
CA LYS A 550 -32.16 29.04 -24.59
C LYS A 550 -32.50 28.80 -23.12
N LYS A 551 -31.51 28.53 -22.26
CA LYS A 551 -31.70 28.46 -20.81
C LYS A 551 -32.02 29.84 -20.22
N SER A 552 -31.33 30.89 -20.66
CA SER A 552 -31.67 32.29 -20.33
C SER A 552 -33.11 32.67 -20.75
N VAL A 553 -33.57 32.20 -21.91
CA VAL A 553 -34.95 32.39 -22.38
C VAL A 553 -35.97 31.57 -21.57
N ILE A 554 -35.63 30.34 -21.16
CA ILE A 554 -36.47 29.52 -20.27
C ILE A 554 -36.57 30.14 -18.88
N ASP A 555 -35.48 30.69 -18.35
CA ASP A 555 -35.45 31.37 -17.04
C ASP A 555 -36.20 32.72 -17.10
N SER A 556 -36.15 33.43 -18.24
CA SER A 556 -37.01 34.59 -18.54
C SER A 556 -38.49 34.20 -18.57
N TYR A 557 -38.85 33.15 -19.32
CA TYR A 557 -40.22 32.67 -19.38
C TYR A 557 -40.73 32.10 -18.06
N GLN A 558 -39.87 31.56 -17.19
CA GLN A 558 -40.24 31.20 -15.82
C GLN A 558 -40.54 32.43 -14.95
N LYS A 559 -39.80 33.53 -15.15
CA LYS A 559 -40.03 34.82 -14.48
C LYS A 559 -41.30 35.51 -15.01
N ASP A 560 -41.58 35.37 -16.30
CA ASP A 560 -42.81 35.86 -16.93
C ASP A 560 -44.02 35.00 -16.52
N ILE A 561 -43.87 33.68 -16.40
CA ILE A 561 -44.91 32.78 -15.86
C ILE A 561 -45.22 33.10 -14.39
N GLN A 562 -44.21 33.45 -13.60
CA GLN A 562 -44.40 33.89 -12.21
C GLN A 562 -45.11 35.25 -12.15
N SER A 563 -44.73 36.19 -13.02
CA SER A 563 -45.38 37.50 -13.17
C SER A 563 -46.82 37.37 -13.68
N PHE A 564 -47.10 36.42 -14.58
CA PHE A 564 -48.45 36.09 -15.05
C PHE A 564 -49.29 35.40 -13.98
N LYS A 565 -48.71 34.54 -13.13
CA LYS A 565 -49.41 33.97 -11.96
C LYS A 565 -49.77 35.03 -10.92
N GLU A 566 -48.89 36.01 -10.70
CA GLU A 566 -49.15 37.17 -9.83
C GLU A 566 -50.17 38.13 -10.46
N ALA A 567 -50.16 38.31 -11.78
CA ALA A 567 -51.16 39.08 -12.52
C ALA A 567 -52.53 38.38 -12.54
N ILE A 568 -52.57 37.05 -12.68
CA ILE A 568 -53.79 36.23 -12.57
C ILE A 568 -54.34 36.29 -11.14
N SER A 569 -53.50 36.24 -10.11
CA SER A 569 -53.94 36.40 -8.71
C SER A 569 -54.47 37.81 -8.41
N LYS A 570 -53.91 38.85 -9.03
CA LYS A 570 -54.45 40.22 -8.97
C LYS A 570 -55.75 40.36 -9.77
N LEU A 571 -55.86 39.70 -10.93
CA LEU A 571 -57.09 39.65 -11.71
C LEU A 571 -58.21 38.92 -10.95
N ASP A 572 -57.92 37.81 -10.29
CA ASP A 572 -58.87 37.07 -9.43
C ASP A 572 -59.32 37.90 -8.22
N ALA A 573 -58.42 38.73 -7.65
CA ALA A 573 -58.77 39.68 -6.59
C ALA A 573 -59.67 40.81 -7.11
N SER A 574 -59.37 41.36 -8.30
CA SER A 574 -60.21 42.36 -8.97
C SER A 574 -61.56 41.79 -9.42
N ILE A 575 -61.60 40.52 -9.87
CA ILE A 575 -62.84 39.81 -10.22
C ILE A 575 -63.71 39.62 -8.98
N LYS A 576 -63.14 39.20 -7.83
CA LYS A 576 -63.88 39.15 -6.56
C LYS A 576 -64.38 40.51 -6.09
N GLN A 577 -63.62 41.57 -6.36
CA GLN A 577 -64.04 42.94 -6.04
C GLN A 577 -65.21 43.39 -6.93
N LEU A 578 -65.16 43.07 -8.23
CA LEU A 578 -66.24 43.32 -9.20
C LEU A 578 -67.49 42.46 -8.93
N GLU A 579 -67.33 41.21 -8.47
CA GLU A 579 -68.45 40.33 -8.05
C GLU A 579 -69.15 40.88 -6.79
N ASN A 580 -68.40 41.48 -5.85
CA ASN A 580 -68.94 42.18 -4.69
C ASN A 580 -69.63 43.51 -5.09
N GLU A 581 -69.12 44.21 -6.09
CA GLU A 581 -69.75 45.42 -6.65
C GLU A 581 -71.02 45.09 -7.45
N GLU A 582 -71.07 43.95 -8.15
CA GLU A 582 -72.27 43.43 -8.84
C GLU A 582 -73.38 43.07 -7.84
N ALA A 583 -73.02 42.45 -6.71
CA ALA A 583 -73.95 42.16 -5.62
C ALA A 583 -74.51 43.44 -4.98
N SER A 584 -73.68 44.48 -4.83
CA SER A 584 -74.08 45.82 -4.35
C SER A 584 -75.00 46.56 -5.34
N MET A 585 -74.75 46.45 -6.64
CA MET A 585 -75.59 47.05 -7.69
C MET A 585 -76.96 46.37 -7.81
N LYS A 586 -77.05 45.04 -7.60
CA LYS A 586 -78.32 44.30 -7.56
C LYS A 586 -79.25 44.74 -6.42
N VAL A 587 -78.70 45.14 -5.27
CA VAL A 587 -79.48 45.68 -4.14
C VAL A 587 -80.02 47.09 -4.46
N ARG A 588 -79.21 47.94 -5.11
CA ARG A 588 -79.59 49.30 -5.53
C ARG A 588 -80.67 49.34 -6.63
N ILE A 589 -80.70 48.34 -7.52
CA ILE A 589 -81.74 48.20 -8.55
C ILE A 589 -83.13 47.94 -7.92
N ALA A 590 -83.20 47.15 -6.84
CA ALA A 590 -84.46 46.86 -6.16
C ALA A 590 -85.03 48.08 -5.38
N GLU A 591 -84.17 49.00 -4.93
CA GLU A 591 -84.57 50.24 -4.24
C GLU A 591 -85.03 51.35 -5.21
N ILE A 592 -84.42 51.45 -6.40
CA ILE A 592 -84.80 52.39 -7.46
C ILE A 592 -86.20 52.07 -8.01
N GLN A 593 -86.58 50.79 -8.08
CA GLN A 593 -87.91 50.37 -8.54
C GLN A 593 -89.04 50.90 -7.61
N LYS A 594 -88.80 51.00 -6.29
CA LYS A 594 -89.77 51.58 -5.34
C LYS A 594 -89.92 53.10 -5.49
N VAL A 595 -88.89 53.81 -5.99
CA VAL A 595 -88.91 55.26 -6.22
C VAL A 595 -89.62 55.60 -7.55
N MET A 596 -89.51 54.73 -8.56
CA MET A 596 -90.26 54.86 -9.81
C MET A 596 -91.77 54.75 -9.59
N ASP A 597 -92.24 53.82 -8.76
CA ASP A 597 -93.68 53.67 -8.42
C ASP A 597 -94.26 54.90 -7.67
N ALA A 598 -93.41 55.71 -7.02
CA ALA A 598 -93.79 56.97 -6.38
C ALA A 598 -93.78 58.17 -7.34
N TYR A 599 -92.91 58.15 -8.36
CA TYR A 599 -92.81 59.17 -9.41
C TYR A 599 -94.01 59.10 -10.38
N ASP A 600 -94.49 57.89 -10.70
CA ASP A 600 -95.66 57.69 -11.56
C ASP A 600 -96.96 58.25 -10.95
N LYS A 601 -97.05 58.38 -9.62
CA LYS A 601 -98.16 59.09 -8.94
C LYS A 601 -98.07 60.62 -9.05
N LEU A 602 -96.89 61.18 -9.29
CA LEU A 602 -96.64 62.62 -9.39
C LEU A 602 -96.90 63.15 -10.82
N CYS A 603 -96.73 62.30 -11.84
CA CYS A 603 -97.05 62.62 -13.23
C CYS A 603 -98.56 62.67 -13.56
N ALA A 604 -99.45 62.39 -12.60
CA ALA A 604 -100.90 62.41 -12.80
C ALA A 604 -101.55 63.81 -12.68
N ASN A 605 -100.82 64.88 -12.35
CA ASN A 605 -101.37 66.25 -12.38
C ASN A 605 -100.32 67.36 -12.70
N PRO A 606 -100.32 67.92 -13.93
CA PRO A 606 -99.20 68.72 -14.46
C PRO A 606 -99.46 70.24 -14.52
N ASN A 607 -99.84 70.90 -13.42
CA ASN A 607 -99.99 72.37 -13.39
C ASN A 607 -99.54 72.96 -12.04
N GLY A 608 -98.36 73.58 -12.01
CA GLY A 608 -97.81 74.24 -10.82
C GLY A 608 -96.46 74.94 -11.05
N VAL A 609 -96.57 76.17 -11.54
CA VAL A 609 -95.64 77.33 -11.65
C VAL A 609 -94.47 77.48 -10.64
N LEU A 610 -93.30 77.96 -11.18
CA LEU A 610 -92.14 78.76 -10.64
C LEU A 610 -91.29 78.20 -9.46
N ASP A 611 -89.96 78.38 -9.33
CA ASP A 611 -89.16 79.63 -9.22
C ASP A 611 -87.66 79.25 -9.03
N VAL A 612 -86.69 79.83 -9.78
CA VAL A 612 -85.67 80.86 -9.38
C VAL A 612 -84.33 80.31 -8.83
N VAL A 613 -83.22 80.40 -9.62
CA VAL A 613 -82.09 81.39 -9.65
C VAL A 613 -80.98 81.19 -8.60
N SER A 614 -79.72 81.01 -9.07
CA SER A 614 -78.45 81.64 -8.59
C SER A 614 -77.25 81.11 -9.42
N SER A 615 -76.67 81.90 -10.33
CA SER A 615 -75.40 82.70 -10.24
C SER A 615 -74.18 81.95 -10.80
N ASP A 616 -73.55 82.42 -11.90
CA ASP A 616 -72.40 83.34 -11.96
C ASP A 616 -71.07 82.71 -11.46
N ASP A 617 -70.03 82.61 -12.30
CA ASP A 617 -68.86 83.51 -12.18
C ASP A 617 -67.70 83.22 -13.18
N GLU A 618 -67.08 84.32 -13.60
CA GLU A 618 -66.05 84.56 -14.61
C GLU A 618 -64.61 84.22 -14.13
N ILE A 619 -64.44 83.41 -13.09
CA ILE A 619 -63.19 83.41 -12.30
C ILE A 619 -62.00 82.63 -12.90
N ILE A 620 -62.14 81.73 -13.87
CA ILE A 620 -60.95 81.00 -14.38
C ILE A 620 -60.66 81.23 -15.86
N ASN A 621 -61.55 81.92 -16.57
CA ASN A 621 -61.20 82.58 -17.82
C ASN A 621 -60.07 83.63 -17.63
N GLY A 622 -59.69 83.99 -16.38
CA GLY A 622 -58.56 84.86 -16.04
C GLY A 622 -57.22 84.17 -15.65
N LEU A 623 -57.11 82.84 -15.63
CA LEU A 623 -55.84 82.17 -15.28
C LEU A 623 -54.92 81.91 -16.49
N TYR A 624 -55.46 81.98 -17.71
CA TYR A 624 -54.70 81.74 -18.94
C TYR A 624 -53.90 82.96 -19.44
N ASP A 625 -54.22 84.18 -18.97
CA ASP A 625 -53.59 85.44 -19.43
C ASP A 625 -52.32 85.85 -18.63
N LYS A 626 -51.95 85.14 -17.57
CA LYS A 626 -50.86 85.55 -16.64
C LYS A 626 -49.48 84.93 -16.88
N LEU A 627 -49.32 83.98 -17.81
CA LEU A 627 -48.00 83.37 -18.05
C LEU A 627 -47.21 84.05 -19.19
N ASN A 628 -47.84 84.98 -19.92
CA ASN A 628 -47.26 85.64 -21.09
C ASN A 628 -46.48 86.94 -20.77
N SER A 629 -46.14 87.21 -19.50
CA SER A 629 -45.45 88.45 -19.07
C SER A 629 -44.05 88.26 -18.46
N MET A 630 -43.44 87.07 -18.50
CA MET A 630 -42.02 86.86 -18.09
C MET A 630 -41.04 86.76 -19.27
N LYS A 631 -41.51 87.04 -20.49
CA LYS A 631 -40.73 87.02 -21.73
C LYS A 631 -39.98 88.34 -22.03
N GLU A 632 -40.03 89.36 -21.18
CA GLU A 632 -39.53 90.71 -21.55
C GLU A 632 -38.39 91.27 -20.68
N ALA A 633 -37.69 90.44 -19.88
CA ALA A 633 -36.59 90.91 -19.01
C ALA A 633 -35.17 90.39 -19.36
N TYR A 634 -34.98 89.46 -20.31
CA TYR A 634 -33.65 88.90 -20.64
C TYR A 634 -33.01 89.51 -21.91
N ASP A 635 -33.78 90.27 -22.69
CA ASP A 635 -33.30 91.00 -23.89
C ASP A 635 -32.44 92.25 -23.59
N ALA A 636 -31.99 92.44 -22.34
CA ALA A 636 -31.19 93.61 -21.93
C ALA A 636 -29.67 93.36 -21.70
N TYR A 637 -29.13 92.16 -21.96
CA TYR A 637 -27.66 91.92 -22.01
C TYR A 637 -27.13 91.63 -23.44
N LEU A 638 -27.97 91.86 -24.46
CA LEU A 638 -27.45 92.41 -25.70
C LEU A 638 -26.41 93.49 -25.36
N LYS A 639 -25.26 93.41 -26.03
CA LYS A 639 -24.32 94.52 -26.22
C LYS A 639 -23.45 94.85 -25.02
N ALA A 640 -22.71 93.86 -24.55
CA ALA A 640 -21.35 94.13 -24.14
C ALA A 640 -20.51 92.88 -24.40
N VAL A 641 -19.45 92.91 -25.17
CA VAL A 641 -18.80 94.02 -25.83
C VAL A 641 -17.95 93.28 -26.84
N ASP A 642 -18.34 93.47 -28.07
CA ASP A 642 -17.36 93.89 -29.04
C ASP A 642 -16.26 92.86 -29.27
N GLU A 643 -16.45 92.07 -30.31
CA GLU A 643 -16.05 92.60 -31.61
C GLU A 643 -14.82 91.80 -32.02
N PHE A 644 -15.07 91.00 -33.05
CA PHE A 644 -14.60 91.42 -34.38
C PHE A 644 -13.13 91.20 -34.69
N ASN A 645 -12.23 91.13 -33.73
CA ASN A 645 -10.87 91.48 -34.08
C ASN A 645 -9.97 90.27 -34.32
N LYS A 646 -10.33 89.61 -35.44
CA LYS A 646 -9.41 89.23 -36.53
C LYS A 646 -8.79 87.83 -36.48
N ALA A 647 -9.52 86.90 -37.08
CA ALA A 647 -9.09 86.10 -38.24
C ALA A 647 -7.59 85.73 -38.33
N GLU A 648 -7.30 84.43 -38.26
CA GLU A 648 -6.81 83.56 -39.35
C GLU A 648 -5.97 84.14 -40.52
N SER A 649 -5.23 85.23 -40.34
CA SER A 649 -4.34 85.76 -41.40
C SER A 649 -3.02 86.33 -40.87
N ILE A 650 -2.50 85.77 -39.77
CA ILE A 650 -1.08 85.87 -39.37
C ILE A 650 -0.53 84.45 -39.12
N ASN A 651 -0.96 83.49 -39.96
CA ASN A 651 -0.26 82.23 -40.12
C ASN A 651 1.09 82.45 -40.82
N ASN A 652 1.26 83.45 -41.68
CA ASN A 652 2.36 83.38 -42.65
C ASN A 652 3.18 84.65 -42.77
N GLN A 653 3.30 85.40 -41.67
CA GLN A 653 4.28 86.47 -41.53
C GLN A 653 5.34 86.07 -40.51
N ASN A 654 6.30 85.30 -41.02
CA ASN A 654 7.70 85.69 -40.88
C ASN A 654 8.30 85.53 -39.48
N LYS A 655 8.81 84.34 -39.12
CA LYS A 655 9.98 83.76 -39.79
C LYS A 655 11.12 84.77 -40.12
N LYS A 656 11.17 85.95 -39.49
CA LYS A 656 12.27 86.91 -39.72
C LYS A 656 12.94 87.49 -38.48
N GLU A 657 12.44 87.28 -37.25
CA GLU A 657 13.12 87.78 -36.04
C GLU A 657 13.41 86.71 -34.99
N LEU A 658 13.55 85.46 -35.46
CA LEU A 658 14.38 84.43 -34.85
C LEU A 658 15.86 84.87 -34.70
N ASP A 659 16.34 85.88 -35.42
CA ASP A 659 17.78 86.18 -35.47
C ASP A 659 18.22 87.40 -34.65
N ILE A 660 17.30 88.14 -34.01
CA ILE A 660 17.66 89.24 -33.12
C ILE A 660 17.57 88.80 -31.67
N ALA A 661 18.66 88.19 -31.25
CA ALA A 661 19.24 88.68 -30.02
C ALA A 661 18.45 88.37 -28.73
N THR A 662 18.12 87.09 -28.53
CA THR A 662 19.12 86.04 -28.17
C THR A 662 20.48 86.49 -27.57
N GLU A 663 20.79 87.78 -27.44
CA GLU A 663 22.01 88.36 -26.90
C GLU A 663 21.70 89.26 -25.67
N ASN A 664 20.50 89.85 -25.60
CA ASN A 664 20.10 90.68 -24.44
C ASN A 664 19.46 89.88 -23.30
N TYR A 665 18.86 88.74 -23.64
CA TYR A 665 18.38 87.72 -22.71
C TYR A 665 19.52 87.12 -21.84
N ASN A 666 20.79 87.19 -22.27
CA ASN A 666 21.92 86.55 -21.58
C ASN A 666 22.68 87.46 -20.57
N LYS A 667 22.32 88.74 -20.37
CA LYS A 667 23.03 89.63 -19.42
C LYS A 667 22.19 90.17 -18.27
N ALA A 668 20.90 90.44 -18.49
CA ALA A 668 20.00 90.90 -17.41
C ALA A 668 19.49 89.74 -16.53
N SER A 669 19.66 88.50 -17.01
CA SER A 669 19.36 87.26 -16.31
C SER A 669 20.27 86.98 -15.09
N ASP A 670 21.43 87.64 -14.95
CA ASP A 670 22.42 87.25 -13.93
C ASP A 670 22.45 88.14 -12.67
N GLU A 671 22.05 89.42 -12.75
CA GLU A 671 22.19 90.37 -11.61
C GLU A 671 20.92 90.55 -10.77
N LEU A 672 19.72 90.39 -11.34
CA LEU A 672 18.46 90.51 -10.59
C LEU A 672 18.16 89.25 -9.77
N LYS A 673 18.68 88.10 -10.22
CA LYS A 673 18.56 86.78 -9.57
C LYS A 673 19.14 86.79 -8.14
N LYS A 674 20.25 87.50 -7.90
CA LYS A 674 20.95 87.50 -6.60
C LYS A 674 20.24 88.25 -5.47
N ALA A 675 19.52 89.33 -5.77
CA ALA A 675 18.88 90.16 -4.74
C ALA A 675 17.52 89.62 -4.28
N GLN A 676 16.88 88.76 -5.09
CA GLN A 676 15.59 88.15 -4.79
C GLN A 676 15.72 86.84 -3.98
N ASP A 677 16.83 86.12 -4.15
CA ASP A 677 17.08 84.81 -3.54
C ASP A 677 17.27 84.88 -2.00
N GLU A 678 17.62 86.03 -1.42
CA GLU A 678 17.84 86.18 0.04
C GLU A 678 16.55 86.52 0.84
N LEU A 679 15.54 87.14 0.21
CA LEU A 679 14.28 87.52 0.88
C LEU A 679 13.20 86.41 0.79
N ASP A 680 13.25 85.57 -0.26
CA ASP A 680 12.28 84.49 -0.50
C ASP A 680 12.51 83.25 0.39
N ALA A 681 13.71 83.10 0.97
CA ALA A 681 14.10 81.95 1.80
C ALA A 681 13.40 81.89 3.17
N TYR A 682 12.97 83.04 3.73
CA TYR A 682 12.32 83.09 5.05
C TYR A 682 10.79 82.94 4.99
N LEU A 683 10.15 83.19 3.85
CA LEU A 683 8.68 83.31 3.74
C LEU A 683 7.97 82.07 3.16
N LYS A 684 8.67 80.98 2.82
CA LYS A 684 8.09 79.86 2.03
C LYS A 684 7.84 78.53 2.78
N VAL A 685 7.99 78.46 4.11
CA VAL A 685 7.95 77.18 4.85
C VAL A 685 6.66 76.91 5.64
N THR A 686 5.71 77.84 5.78
CA THR A 686 4.47 77.59 6.54
C THR A 686 3.21 77.81 5.69
N GLY A 687 2.55 76.72 5.29
CA GLY A 687 1.17 76.79 4.78
C GLY A 687 0.70 75.66 3.87
N ILE A 688 1.60 74.79 3.37
CA ILE A 688 1.22 73.72 2.42
C ILE A 688 1.55 72.35 3.04
N PRO A 689 0.55 71.52 3.38
CA PRO A 689 0.78 70.15 3.83
C PRO A 689 1.51 69.29 2.79
N GLY A 690 2.47 68.47 3.22
CA GLY A 690 3.20 67.57 2.33
C GLY A 690 4.72 67.54 2.56
N TRP A 691 5.42 66.88 1.64
CA TRP A 691 6.88 66.76 1.67
C TRP A 691 7.55 68.01 1.10
N HIS A 692 8.49 68.56 1.85
CA HIS A 692 9.29 69.73 1.47
C HIS A 692 10.77 69.41 1.62
N LYS A 693 11.55 69.67 0.59
CA LYS A 693 13.00 69.50 0.63
C LYS A 693 13.64 70.86 0.94
N LEU A 694 14.34 70.95 2.06
CA LEU A 694 15.00 72.17 2.55
C LEU A 694 16.47 71.84 2.80
N ASP A 695 17.39 72.62 2.22
CA ASP A 695 18.84 72.45 2.37
C ASP A 695 19.34 71.00 2.19
N ASN A 696 18.86 70.34 1.13
CA ASN A 696 19.09 68.93 0.77
C ASN A 696 18.45 67.87 1.67
N ASP A 697 17.83 68.24 2.78
CA ASP A 697 17.15 67.32 3.69
C ASP A 697 15.62 67.37 3.49
N TRP A 698 14.98 66.20 3.46
CA TRP A 698 13.53 66.11 3.31
C TRP A 698 12.85 66.28 4.67
N HIS A 699 11.79 67.07 4.69
CA HIS A 699 10.95 67.32 5.87
C HIS A 699 9.48 67.11 5.49
N PHE A 700 8.64 66.77 6.45
CA PHE A 700 7.21 66.61 6.22
C PHE A 700 6.40 67.58 7.08
N VAL A 701 5.44 68.25 6.45
CA VAL A 701 4.53 69.20 7.11
C VAL A 701 3.12 68.61 7.11
N ASP A 702 2.52 68.51 8.29
CA ASP A 702 1.21 67.91 8.47
C ASP A 702 0.06 68.78 7.90
N SER A 703 -1.17 68.26 7.93
CA SER A 703 -2.36 68.94 7.42
C SER A 703 -2.68 70.28 8.10
N ASN A 704 -2.06 70.55 9.26
CA ASN A 704 -2.24 71.78 10.02
C ASN A 704 -1.07 72.76 9.84
N GLY A 705 -0.10 72.44 8.98
CA GLY A 705 1.03 73.31 8.69
C GLY A 705 2.21 73.17 9.67
N HIS A 706 2.24 72.13 10.51
CA HIS A 706 3.34 71.89 11.45
C HIS A 706 4.34 70.85 10.93
N LEU A 707 5.63 71.05 11.22
CA LEU A 707 6.70 70.10 10.91
C LEU A 707 6.54 68.82 11.74
N VAL A 708 6.51 67.65 11.08
CA VAL A 708 6.44 66.34 11.74
C VAL A 708 7.85 65.93 12.19
N THR A 709 8.00 65.62 13.48
CA THR A 709 9.27 65.19 14.10
C THR A 709 9.07 63.96 15.00
N ASN A 710 10.12 63.15 15.15
CA ASN A 710 10.16 61.88 15.92
C ASN A 710 9.05 60.86 15.60
N LYS A 711 8.54 60.85 14.37
CA LYS A 711 7.39 60.02 13.97
C LYS A 711 7.54 59.50 12.55
N TRP A 712 6.90 58.36 12.29
CA TRP A 712 6.77 57.81 10.95
C TRP A 712 5.69 58.54 10.16
N GLN A 713 6.03 58.92 8.93
CA GLN A 713 5.10 59.42 7.94
C GLN A 713 5.15 58.50 6.71
N GLY A 714 4.16 57.61 6.59
CA GLY A 714 4.23 56.52 5.62
C GLY A 714 5.43 55.60 5.93
N ASN A 715 6.27 55.34 4.92
CA ASN A 715 7.46 54.49 5.05
C ASN A 715 8.73 55.27 5.43
N TYR A 716 8.60 56.53 5.85
CA TYR A 716 9.72 57.43 6.12
C TYR A 716 9.70 57.88 7.58
N TYR A 717 10.85 57.94 8.24
CA TYR A 717 10.94 58.42 9.62
C TYR A 717 11.52 59.83 9.68
N LEU A 718 10.84 60.74 10.39
CA LEU A 718 11.32 62.10 10.61
C LEU A 718 11.94 62.18 12.00
N GLU A 719 13.18 62.62 12.09
CA GLU A 719 13.96 62.73 13.31
C GLU A 719 13.53 63.93 14.17
N SER A 720 14.20 64.15 15.29
CA SER A 720 13.82 65.19 16.26
C SER A 720 13.90 66.61 15.73
N ASP A 721 14.75 66.85 14.71
CA ASP A 721 14.89 68.12 13.99
C ASP A 721 13.98 68.21 12.75
N GLY A 722 13.18 67.18 12.49
CA GLY A 722 12.24 67.09 11.37
C GLY A 722 12.86 66.62 10.06
N LYS A 723 14.13 66.24 10.05
CA LYS A 723 14.79 65.67 8.88
C LYS A 723 14.40 64.21 8.68
N MET A 724 14.26 63.81 7.43
CA MET A 724 14.02 62.43 7.05
C MET A 724 15.29 61.59 7.23
N ALA A 725 15.17 60.54 8.04
CA ALA A 725 16.24 59.57 8.25
C ALA A 725 16.58 58.82 6.95
N THR A 726 17.88 58.69 6.65
CA THR A 726 18.40 57.88 5.53
C THR A 726 19.60 57.04 5.99
N ASN A 727 19.77 55.84 5.42
CA ASN A 727 20.86 54.88 5.68
C ASN A 727 21.10 54.55 7.17
N LYS A 728 20.03 54.34 7.95
CA LYS A 728 20.16 54.03 9.38
C LYS A 728 19.01 53.18 9.92
N TRP A 729 19.23 52.62 11.11
CA TRP A 729 18.24 51.86 11.85
C TRP A 729 17.37 52.78 12.71
N ILE A 730 16.05 52.62 12.61
CA ILE A 730 15.06 53.26 13.47
C ILE A 730 14.25 52.13 14.13
N GLY A 731 14.64 51.73 15.33
CA GLY A 731 14.13 50.49 15.95
C GLY A 731 14.51 49.26 15.12
N ASP A 732 13.55 48.40 14.80
CA ASP A 732 13.72 47.20 13.96
C ASP A 732 13.61 47.47 12.44
N CYS A 733 13.48 48.74 12.04
CA CYS A 733 13.27 49.16 10.66
C CYS A 733 14.53 49.83 10.10
N TYR A 734 15.13 49.27 9.04
CA TYR A 734 16.22 49.93 8.32
C TYR A 734 15.66 50.84 7.22
N VAL A 735 16.03 52.12 7.23
CA VAL A 735 15.70 53.08 6.17
C VAL A 735 16.86 53.20 5.18
N GLY A 736 16.56 53.01 3.90
CA GLY A 736 17.54 53.05 2.81
C GLY A 736 18.09 54.45 2.53
N SER A 737 18.90 54.58 1.48
CA SER A 737 19.46 55.86 1.03
C SER A 737 18.42 56.84 0.52
N ASP A 738 17.25 56.34 0.13
CA ASP A 738 16.07 57.10 -0.28
C ASP A 738 15.13 57.42 0.90
N GLY A 739 15.47 56.96 2.12
CA GLY A 739 14.72 57.17 3.35
C GLY A 739 13.51 56.25 3.53
N GLN A 740 13.24 55.36 2.58
CA GLN A 740 12.17 54.38 2.70
C GLN A 740 12.59 53.23 3.61
N TRP A 741 11.69 52.84 4.50
CA TRP A 741 11.81 51.59 5.23
C TRP A 741 11.77 50.40 4.26
N ILE A 742 12.78 49.54 4.36
CA ILE A 742 12.91 48.34 3.56
C ILE A 742 12.32 47.14 4.33
N GLU A 743 11.27 46.54 3.79
CA GLU A 743 10.55 45.41 4.38
C GLU A 743 11.34 44.09 4.24
N ASN A 744 11.38 43.29 5.32
CA ASN A 744 11.85 41.91 5.25
C ASN A 744 10.86 41.08 4.41
N LYS A 745 11.34 40.35 3.40
CA LYS A 745 10.42 39.72 2.44
C LYS A 745 10.89 38.37 1.94
N TRP A 746 9.93 37.46 1.80
CA TRP A 746 10.08 36.22 1.04
C TRP A 746 10.12 36.51 -0.46
N ILE A 747 11.18 36.05 -1.13
CA ILE A 747 11.39 36.26 -2.55
C ILE A 747 11.45 34.91 -3.24
N GLN A 748 10.61 34.72 -4.26
CA GLN A 748 10.61 33.54 -5.11
C GLN A 748 11.53 33.77 -6.32
N SER A 749 12.47 32.86 -6.54
CA SER A 749 13.34 32.83 -7.72
C SER A 749 13.22 31.46 -8.39
N GLY A 750 12.47 31.41 -9.49
CA GLY A 750 12.03 30.15 -10.10
C GLY A 750 11.13 29.34 -9.16
N ASN A 751 11.48 28.07 -8.91
CA ASN A 751 10.76 27.19 -8.00
C ASN A 751 11.30 27.20 -6.56
N ARG A 752 12.22 28.12 -6.23
CA ARG A 752 12.86 28.20 -4.91
C ARG A 752 12.55 29.52 -4.22
N TRP A 753 12.52 29.50 -2.90
CA TRP A 753 12.25 30.66 -2.06
C TRP A 753 13.50 31.02 -1.25
N TRP A 754 13.75 32.31 -1.05
CA TRP A 754 14.77 32.82 -0.12
C TRP A 754 14.20 33.99 0.67
N TYR A 755 14.80 34.33 1.80
CA TYR A 755 14.34 35.40 2.67
C TYR A 755 15.35 36.54 2.69
N ARG A 756 14.89 37.74 2.32
CA ARG A 756 15.69 38.96 2.29
C ARG A 756 15.43 39.79 3.54
N HIS A 757 16.50 40.13 4.24
CA HIS A 757 16.50 41.05 5.37
C HIS A 757 16.43 42.51 4.89
N GLY A 758 15.98 43.42 5.75
CA GLY A 758 15.78 44.84 5.43
C GLY A 758 17.07 45.56 5.03
N ASP A 759 18.22 45.10 5.51
CA ASP A 759 19.55 45.57 5.12
C ASP A 759 20.05 45.00 3.78
N GLY A 760 19.28 44.09 3.17
CA GLY A 760 19.61 43.41 1.92
C GLY A 760 20.41 42.12 2.07
N SER A 761 20.76 41.72 3.30
CA SER A 761 21.36 40.41 3.57
C SER A 761 20.33 39.27 3.54
N TYR A 762 20.78 38.02 3.64
CA TYR A 762 19.93 36.83 3.70
C TYR A 762 20.63 35.70 4.46
N THR A 763 19.83 34.81 5.05
CA THR A 763 20.35 33.65 5.77
C THR A 763 20.79 32.56 4.80
N SER A 764 21.97 31.97 5.00
CA SER A 764 22.50 30.88 4.17
C SER A 764 23.20 29.83 5.03
N ASN A 765 22.99 28.56 4.67
CA ASN A 765 23.46 27.37 5.38
C ASN A 765 23.15 27.34 6.89
N ASP A 766 22.03 27.94 7.30
CA ASP A 766 21.66 28.05 8.71
C ASP A 766 20.13 28.04 8.90
N PHE A 767 19.72 27.86 10.15
CA PHE A 767 18.33 27.97 10.57
C PHE A 767 17.93 29.43 10.77
N GLU A 768 16.69 29.76 10.43
CA GLU A 768 16.10 31.06 10.77
C GLU A 768 14.68 30.89 11.27
N THR A 769 14.28 31.68 12.26
CA THR A 769 12.88 31.71 12.70
C THR A 769 12.21 32.97 12.18
N ILE A 770 11.27 32.79 11.24
CA ILE A 770 10.54 33.87 10.57
C ILE A 770 9.08 33.74 10.94
N SER A 771 8.52 34.79 11.55
CA SER A 771 7.11 34.81 12.01
C SER A 771 6.72 33.61 12.89
N GLY A 772 7.62 33.16 13.77
CA GLY A 772 7.39 32.07 14.72
C GLY A 772 7.56 30.65 14.16
N GLN A 773 7.86 30.50 12.87
CA GLN A 773 8.18 29.22 12.24
C GLN A 773 9.68 29.13 11.95
N THR A 774 10.27 27.96 12.16
CA THR A 774 11.70 27.73 11.91
C THR A 774 11.89 27.15 10.51
N TYR A 775 12.81 27.71 9.74
CA TYR A 775 13.18 27.33 8.38
C TYR A 775 14.67 26.99 8.35
N TYR A 776 15.10 26.27 7.32
CA TYR A 776 16.52 26.07 7.02
C TYR A 776 16.83 26.51 5.61
N PHE A 777 17.88 27.31 5.45
CA PHE A 777 18.34 27.81 4.17
C PHE A 777 19.59 27.06 3.74
N ASP A 778 19.64 26.63 2.47
CA ASP A 778 20.79 25.97 1.89
C ASP A 778 22.00 26.93 1.75
N VAL A 779 23.13 26.39 1.28
CA VAL A 779 24.37 27.17 1.10
C VAL A 779 24.23 28.35 0.14
N SER A 780 23.21 28.35 -0.71
CA SER A 780 22.91 29.43 -1.65
C SER A 780 21.82 30.37 -1.13
N GLY A 781 21.37 30.19 0.13
CA GLY A 781 20.35 31.02 0.77
C GLY A 781 18.91 30.64 0.42
N TYR A 782 18.67 29.48 -0.18
CA TYR A 782 17.32 29.05 -0.54
C TYR A 782 16.72 28.12 0.52
N MET A 783 15.45 28.35 0.85
CA MET A 783 14.65 27.59 1.79
C MET A 783 14.53 26.12 1.36
N VAL A 784 14.79 25.21 2.29
CA VAL A 784 14.67 23.77 2.09
C VAL A 784 13.25 23.29 2.44
N THR A 785 12.79 22.28 1.70
CA THR A 785 11.58 21.49 2.00
C THR A 785 11.93 20.00 2.03
N GLY A 786 11.10 19.19 2.69
CA GLY A 786 11.29 17.76 2.85
C GLY A 786 12.32 17.37 3.92
N TRP A 787 12.81 16.13 3.84
CA TRP A 787 13.83 15.61 4.75
C TRP A 787 15.20 16.19 4.46
N LYS A 788 15.87 16.69 5.50
CA LYS A 788 17.23 17.21 5.40
C LYS A 788 18.06 16.77 6.60
N GLN A 789 19.21 16.17 6.32
CA GLN A 789 20.21 15.93 7.33
C GLN A 789 21.05 17.20 7.51
N ILE A 790 21.12 17.68 8.75
CA ILE A 790 21.87 18.88 9.12
C ILE A 790 22.81 18.49 10.26
N LYS A 791 24.12 18.55 9.98
CA LYS A 791 25.16 17.91 10.78
C LYS A 791 24.89 16.39 10.88
N SER A 792 24.59 15.88 12.07
CA SER A 792 24.31 14.46 12.31
C SER A 792 22.82 14.15 12.56
N ASN A 793 21.95 15.16 12.55
CA ASN A 793 20.53 14.98 12.88
C ASN A 793 19.65 15.16 11.65
N TRP A 794 18.58 14.36 11.56
CA TRP A 794 17.56 14.50 10.54
C TRP A 794 16.46 15.45 11.00
N TYR A 795 16.03 16.32 10.11
CA TYR A 795 14.91 17.25 10.28
C TYR A 795 13.96 17.09 9.10
N PHE A 796 12.69 17.46 9.30
CA PHE A 796 11.71 17.50 8.22
C PHE A 796 11.08 18.88 8.12
N PHE A 797 11.06 19.44 6.92
CA PHE A 797 10.44 20.72 6.59
C PHE A 797 9.22 20.45 5.71
N ASN A 798 8.07 21.00 6.06
CA ASN A 798 6.83 20.76 5.32
C ASN A 798 6.85 21.45 3.93
N ALA A 799 5.74 21.37 3.18
CA ALA A 799 5.65 21.97 1.85
C ALA A 799 5.84 23.50 1.84
N SER A 800 5.57 24.19 2.96
CA SER A 800 5.84 25.63 3.12
C SER A 800 7.26 25.91 3.64
N GLY A 801 8.10 24.89 3.83
CA GLY A 801 9.46 25.00 4.38
C GLY A 801 9.54 25.13 5.90
N ALA A 802 8.42 25.10 6.62
CA ALA A 802 8.43 25.19 8.08
C ALA A 802 8.84 23.84 8.70
N MET A 803 9.73 23.89 9.68
CA MET A 803 10.24 22.72 10.39
C MET A 803 9.15 22.07 11.24
N VAL A 804 8.94 20.78 11.02
CA VAL A 804 8.00 19.98 11.78
C VAL A 804 8.61 19.64 13.14
N LYS A 805 7.84 19.84 14.22
CA LYS A 805 8.25 19.62 15.61
C LYS A 805 7.14 18.89 16.36
N SER A 806 7.51 18.15 17.40
CA SER A 806 6.61 17.44 18.32
C SER A 806 5.47 16.65 17.63
N SER A 807 5.76 16.01 16.51
CA SER A 807 4.74 15.34 15.70
C SER A 807 5.32 14.28 14.78
N TRP A 808 4.44 13.39 14.35
CA TRP A 808 4.77 12.31 13.42
C TRP A 808 4.77 12.82 11.98
N GLN A 809 5.85 12.52 11.25
CA GLN A 809 5.92 12.63 9.80
C GLN A 809 6.05 11.22 9.21
N GLY A 810 4.94 10.66 8.76
CA GLY A 810 4.88 9.25 8.37
C GLY A 810 5.21 8.34 9.56
N ASN A 811 6.20 7.46 9.40
CA ASN A 811 6.65 6.52 10.43
C ASN A 811 7.78 7.06 11.31
N TYR A 812 8.08 8.35 11.24
CA TYR A 812 9.18 8.99 11.96
C TYR A 812 8.62 10.09 12.87
N TYR A 813 9.18 10.24 14.07
CA TYR A 813 8.77 11.28 15.00
C TYR A 813 9.81 12.39 15.09
N LEU A 814 9.37 13.64 14.97
CA LEU A 814 10.20 14.82 15.15
C LEU A 814 9.97 15.36 16.57
N GLU A 815 11.04 15.51 17.33
CA GLU A 815 11.02 15.98 18.71
C GLU A 815 10.71 17.48 18.82
N ALA A 816 10.67 18.01 20.04
CA ALA A 816 10.36 19.42 20.29
C ALA A 816 11.38 20.40 19.67
N ASP A 817 12.62 19.95 19.46
CA ASP A 817 13.67 20.70 18.77
C ASP A 817 13.73 20.41 17.26
N GLY A 818 12.81 19.59 16.74
CA GLY A 818 12.72 19.22 15.32
C GLY A 818 13.61 18.07 14.89
N LYS A 819 14.43 17.50 15.79
CA LYS A 819 15.26 16.34 15.46
C LYS A 819 14.42 15.07 15.35
N MET A 820 14.74 14.21 14.40
CA MET A 820 14.14 12.89 14.29
C MET A 820 14.59 12.00 15.45
N ALA A 821 13.62 11.41 16.15
CA ALA A 821 13.86 10.46 17.23
C ALA A 821 14.41 9.13 16.70
N THR A 822 15.40 8.55 17.38
CA THR A 822 15.95 7.21 17.11
C THR A 822 16.17 6.45 18.41
N ASN A 823 16.03 5.11 18.38
CA ASN A 823 16.25 4.19 19.51
C ASN A 823 15.52 4.58 20.81
N LYS A 824 14.26 5.04 20.72
CA LYS A 824 13.54 5.54 21.89
C LYS A 824 12.03 5.38 21.78
N TRP A 825 11.39 5.55 22.93
CA TRP A 825 9.94 5.58 23.07
C TRP A 825 9.39 7.00 22.91
N ILE A 826 8.34 7.11 22.09
CA ILE A 826 7.51 8.30 21.93
C ILE A 826 6.09 7.92 22.35
N GLY A 827 5.74 8.16 23.62
CA GLY A 827 4.52 7.59 24.18
C GLY A 827 4.53 6.06 24.09
N ASN A 828 3.52 5.48 23.41
CA ASN A 828 3.37 4.02 23.22
C ASN A 828 4.05 3.48 21.95
N TYR A 829 4.83 4.31 21.25
CA TYR A 829 5.43 4.01 19.95
C TYR A 829 6.94 3.94 20.09
N TYR A 830 7.55 2.81 19.73
CA TYR A 830 9.00 2.65 19.70
C TYR A 830 9.55 2.91 18.29
N VAL A 831 10.57 3.76 18.18
CA VAL A 831 11.31 3.99 16.95
C VAL A 831 12.69 3.34 17.04
N ASN A 832 13.08 2.61 16.00
CA ASN A 832 14.35 1.87 15.96
C ASN A 832 15.55 2.80 15.69
N ALA A 833 16.73 2.21 15.41
CA ALA A 833 17.96 2.96 15.13
C ALA A 833 17.86 3.86 13.89
N ASP A 834 17.03 3.50 12.92
CA ASP A 834 16.76 4.28 11.72
C ASP A 834 15.66 5.34 11.94
N GLY A 835 15.09 5.40 13.15
CA GLY A 835 13.98 6.29 13.50
C GLY A 835 12.62 5.80 13.02
N LEU A 836 12.56 4.59 12.46
CA LEU A 836 11.33 4.00 11.93
C LEU A 836 10.49 3.41 13.06
N TRP A 837 9.24 3.82 13.15
CA TRP A 837 8.26 3.23 14.06
C TRP A 837 8.04 1.74 13.76
N GLN A 838 8.10 0.93 14.82
CA GLN A 838 7.90 -0.51 14.78
C GLN A 838 6.49 -0.87 15.28
N PRO A 839 5.56 -1.29 14.39
CA PRO A 839 4.19 -1.62 14.78
C PRO A 839 4.05 -3.00 15.43
N SER A 840 4.84 -4.01 15.03
CA SER A 840 4.88 -5.34 15.69
C SER A 840 6.27 -5.97 15.54
N GLY A 841 6.76 -6.68 16.55
CA GLY A 841 8.07 -7.32 16.45
C GLY A 841 8.68 -7.74 17.78
N TRP A 842 9.82 -8.42 17.68
CA TRP A 842 10.65 -8.82 18.80
C TRP A 842 11.35 -7.60 19.42
N ILE A 843 11.21 -7.44 20.72
CA ILE A 843 11.82 -6.36 21.48
C ILE A 843 12.72 -6.99 22.55
N GLN A 844 13.97 -6.56 22.57
CA GLN A 844 14.94 -6.96 23.57
C GLN A 844 14.96 -5.94 24.71
N PHE A 845 14.80 -6.42 25.95
CA PHE A 845 14.99 -5.63 27.16
C PHE A 845 16.01 -6.33 28.05
N GLY A 846 17.23 -5.79 28.11
CA GLY A 846 18.36 -6.48 28.74
C GLY A 846 18.71 -7.78 28.02
N SER A 847 18.74 -8.90 28.74
CA SER A 847 18.96 -10.25 28.17
C SER A 847 17.67 -10.98 27.79
N GLN A 848 16.50 -10.36 28.00
CA GLN A 848 15.19 -10.98 27.79
C GLN A 848 14.52 -10.43 26.53
N TRP A 849 13.75 -11.28 25.87
CA TRP A 849 13.02 -10.96 24.65
C TRP A 849 11.52 -11.03 24.92
N TRP A 850 10.75 -10.12 24.37
CA TRP A 850 9.29 -10.19 24.34
C TRP A 850 8.79 -9.83 22.95
N TYR A 851 7.55 -10.20 22.62
CA TYR A 851 6.97 -9.92 21.31
C TYR A 851 5.78 -8.96 21.45
N ARG A 852 5.84 -7.84 20.74
CA ARG A 852 4.76 -6.84 20.73
C ARG A 852 3.87 -7.05 19.52
N HIS A 853 2.57 -7.15 19.76
CA HIS A 853 1.53 -7.19 18.74
C HIS A 853 1.32 -5.82 18.08
N TYR A 854 0.65 -5.81 16.92
CA TYR A 854 0.33 -4.58 16.18
C TYR A 854 -0.44 -3.57 17.03
N ASP A 855 -1.40 -4.04 17.81
CA ASP A 855 -2.25 -3.25 18.71
C ASP A 855 -1.56 -2.82 20.02
N GLY A 856 -0.29 -3.20 20.20
CA GLY A 856 0.49 -2.90 21.39
C GLY A 856 0.28 -3.84 22.57
N THR A 857 -0.56 -4.86 22.42
CA THR A 857 -0.63 -5.96 23.38
C THR A 857 0.57 -6.90 23.22
N TYR A 858 0.70 -7.87 24.11
CA TYR A 858 1.72 -8.92 24.05
C TYR A 858 1.18 -10.18 24.73
N THR A 859 1.68 -11.34 24.30
CA THR A 859 1.26 -12.63 24.83
C THR A 859 1.88 -12.86 26.21
N THR A 860 1.08 -13.33 27.17
CA THR A 860 1.55 -13.69 28.52
C THR A 860 0.98 -15.05 28.91
N ASN A 861 1.79 -15.88 29.59
CA ASN A 861 1.42 -17.24 30.01
C ASN A 861 0.83 -18.15 28.91
N ASP A 862 1.17 -17.91 27.65
CA ASP A 862 0.62 -18.68 26.53
C ASP A 862 1.65 -18.92 25.43
N PHE A 863 1.28 -19.79 24.50
CA PHE A 863 2.02 -20.04 23.29
C PHE A 863 1.65 -19.04 22.21
N GLU A 864 2.60 -18.72 21.35
CA GLU A 864 2.35 -17.92 20.16
C GLU A 864 3.10 -18.49 18.96
N ILE A 865 2.50 -18.37 17.78
CA ILE A 865 3.16 -18.71 16.53
C ILE A 865 3.63 -17.41 15.88
N ILE A 866 4.94 -17.22 15.81
CA ILE A 866 5.59 -16.04 15.22
C ILE A 866 6.52 -16.53 14.11
N GLY A 867 6.32 -16.07 12.87
CA GLY A 867 7.16 -16.48 11.74
C GLY A 867 7.18 -18.00 11.50
N ASN A 868 6.03 -18.66 11.67
CA ASN A 868 5.85 -20.12 11.54
C ASN A 868 6.57 -20.98 12.62
N GLN A 869 7.13 -20.35 13.65
CA GLN A 869 7.73 -21.02 14.80
C GLN A 869 6.87 -20.81 16.04
N THR A 870 6.84 -21.80 16.93
CA THR A 870 6.05 -21.73 18.17
C THR A 870 6.96 -21.29 19.32
N TYR A 871 6.55 -20.25 20.04
CA TYR A 871 7.20 -19.70 21.22
C TYR A 871 6.26 -19.82 22.42
N CYS A 872 6.79 -19.68 23.63
CA CYS A 872 6.00 -19.52 24.84
C CYS A 872 6.48 -18.29 25.60
N PHE A 873 5.54 -17.57 26.18
CA PHE A 873 5.80 -16.38 26.98
C PHE A 873 5.43 -16.60 28.43
N ASP A 874 6.24 -16.09 29.34
CA ASP A 874 6.00 -16.15 30.78
C ASP A 874 4.91 -15.16 31.22
N ALA A 875 4.68 -15.08 32.53
CA ALA A 875 3.66 -14.21 33.12
C ALA A 875 3.94 -12.71 32.91
N SER A 876 5.19 -12.34 32.65
CA SER A 876 5.63 -10.98 32.37
C SER A 876 5.71 -10.69 30.87
N GLY A 877 5.40 -11.67 30.02
CA GLY A 877 5.43 -11.55 28.56
C GLY A 877 6.80 -11.80 27.93
N TYR A 878 7.77 -12.31 28.70
CA TYR A 878 9.08 -12.63 28.16
C TYR A 878 9.13 -14.05 27.62
N MET A 879 9.86 -14.21 26.52
CA MET A 879 10.08 -15.45 25.80
C MET A 879 10.81 -16.47 26.69
N VAL A 880 10.27 -17.68 26.75
CA VAL A 880 10.83 -18.80 27.49
C VAL A 880 11.86 -19.56 26.65
N THR A 881 12.96 -19.94 27.28
CA THR A 881 13.98 -20.87 26.74
C THR A 881 14.19 -22.04 27.69
N GLY A 882 14.63 -23.18 27.17
CA GLY A 882 14.90 -24.40 27.94
C GLY A 882 13.65 -25.23 28.25
N TRP A 883 13.75 -26.11 29.24
CA TRP A 883 12.64 -26.96 29.69
C TRP A 883 11.61 -26.15 30.47
N LYS A 884 10.34 -26.29 30.08
CA LYS A 884 9.22 -25.65 30.77
C LYS A 884 8.04 -26.62 30.89
N GLN A 885 7.53 -26.76 32.10
CA GLN A 885 6.26 -27.43 32.34
C GLN A 885 5.12 -26.43 32.17
N ILE A 886 4.17 -26.77 31.30
CA ILE A 886 2.99 -25.95 31.01
C ILE A 886 1.77 -26.84 31.24
N LYS A 887 0.96 -26.49 32.24
CA LYS A 887 -0.08 -27.36 32.83
C LYS A 887 0.57 -28.68 33.31
N SER A 888 0.25 -29.80 32.68
CA SER A 888 0.78 -31.12 33.05
C SER A 888 1.83 -31.66 32.08
N ASN A 889 2.14 -30.94 31.00
CA ASN A 889 3.05 -31.43 29.95
C ASN A 889 4.37 -30.66 29.99
N TRP A 890 5.46 -31.36 29.70
CA TRP A 890 6.78 -30.76 29.52
C TRP A 890 7.02 -30.41 28.07
N TYR A 891 7.61 -29.24 27.85
CA TYR A 891 8.02 -28.71 26.56
C TYR A 891 9.47 -28.27 26.64
N PHE A 892 10.16 -28.25 25.50
CA PHE A 892 11.51 -27.71 25.41
C PHE A 892 11.59 -26.63 24.34
N PHE A 893 12.15 -25.48 24.71
CA PHE A 893 12.40 -24.35 23.82
C PHE A 893 13.91 -24.18 23.65
N ASN A 894 14.39 -24.05 22.42
CA ASN A 894 15.83 -23.91 22.15
C ASN A 894 16.38 -22.53 22.60
N ALA A 895 17.66 -22.26 22.35
CA ALA A 895 18.30 -20.99 22.73
C ALA A 895 17.65 -19.75 22.08
N SER A 896 16.97 -19.92 20.94
CA SER A 896 16.21 -18.87 20.26
C SER A 896 14.73 -18.83 20.69
N GLY A 897 14.32 -19.63 21.68
CA GLY A 897 12.95 -19.70 22.19
C GLY A 897 11.98 -20.52 21.34
N VAL A 898 12.45 -21.20 20.29
CA VAL A 898 11.61 -22.02 19.41
C VAL A 898 11.33 -23.37 20.06
N MET A 899 10.07 -23.78 20.10
CA MET A 899 9.62 -25.07 20.62
C MET A 899 10.12 -26.23 19.75
N VAL A 900 10.87 -27.14 20.37
CA VAL A 900 11.36 -28.35 19.72
C VAL A 900 10.20 -29.34 19.55
N LYS A 901 10.09 -29.92 18.35
CA LYS A 901 9.02 -30.85 17.95
C LYS A 901 9.61 -32.00 17.15
N SER A 902 8.98 -33.18 17.27
CA SER A 902 9.35 -34.41 16.56
C SER A 902 10.84 -34.79 16.66
N ALA A 903 11.50 -34.46 17.77
CA ALA A 903 12.94 -34.57 17.92
C ALA A 903 13.35 -34.95 19.34
N TRP A 904 14.54 -35.55 19.45
CA TRP A 904 15.17 -35.85 20.73
C TRP A 904 15.86 -34.62 21.30
N GLN A 905 15.64 -34.35 22.58
CA GLN A 905 16.39 -33.40 23.39
C GLN A 905 17.06 -34.17 24.53
N GLY A 906 18.34 -34.51 24.35
CA GLY A 906 19.01 -35.46 25.24
C GLY A 906 18.31 -36.83 25.21
N ASN A 907 17.96 -37.36 26.38
CA ASN A 907 17.30 -38.67 26.54
C ASN A 907 15.76 -38.60 26.51
N TYR A 908 15.20 -37.48 26.09
CA TYR A 908 13.76 -37.22 26.05
C TYR A 908 13.32 -36.92 24.62
N TYR A 909 12.14 -37.40 24.24
CA TYR A 909 11.59 -37.14 22.91
C TYR A 909 10.42 -36.14 22.99
N LEU A 910 10.45 -35.11 22.16
CA LEU A 910 9.35 -34.16 21.99
C LEU A 910 8.52 -34.58 20.78
N GLU A 911 7.23 -34.79 20.97
CA GLU A 911 6.29 -35.21 19.94
C GLU A 911 5.99 -34.08 18.94
N ALA A 912 5.16 -34.35 17.94
CA ALA A 912 4.81 -33.39 16.89
C ALA A 912 4.12 -32.12 17.43
N ASP A 913 3.41 -32.23 18.56
CA ASP A 913 2.78 -31.12 19.26
C ASP A 913 3.70 -30.45 20.30
N GLY A 914 4.97 -30.89 20.39
CA GLY A 914 6.01 -30.37 21.28
C GLY A 914 5.95 -30.92 22.70
N LYS A 915 4.99 -31.80 23.03
CA LYS A 915 4.94 -32.42 24.35
C LYS A 915 6.02 -33.49 24.47
N MET A 916 6.63 -33.57 25.65
CA MET A 916 7.53 -34.66 25.99
C MET A 916 6.76 -35.99 26.07
N ALA A 917 7.22 -36.98 25.32
CA ALA A 917 6.68 -38.33 25.32
C ALA A 917 6.97 -39.03 26.67
N THR A 918 5.97 -39.76 27.19
CA THR A 918 6.09 -40.61 28.39
C THR A 918 5.39 -41.94 28.16
N ASN A 919 5.89 -43.01 28.78
CA ASN A 919 5.33 -44.37 28.75
C ASN A 919 5.00 -44.92 27.34
N LYS A 920 5.84 -44.64 26.34
CA LYS A 920 5.53 -45.01 24.95
C LYS A 920 6.77 -45.31 24.12
N TRP A 921 6.52 -45.93 22.97
CA TRP A 921 7.52 -46.20 21.95
C TRP A 921 7.62 -45.04 20.95
N ILE A 922 8.84 -44.63 20.64
CA ILE A 922 9.21 -43.67 19.61
C ILE A 922 10.14 -44.39 18.63
N GLY A 923 9.59 -44.92 17.53
CA GLY A 923 10.31 -45.86 16.69
C GLY A 923 10.79 -47.07 17.50
N ASN A 924 12.10 -47.32 17.52
CA ASN A 924 12.72 -48.43 18.25
C ASN A 924 13.11 -48.08 19.71
N TYR A 925 12.73 -46.91 20.22
CA TYR A 925 13.15 -46.39 21.52
C TYR A 925 11.96 -46.27 22.47
N TYR A 926 12.02 -46.92 23.63
CA TYR A 926 10.98 -46.80 24.66
C TYR A 926 11.34 -45.73 25.69
N VAL A 927 10.42 -44.80 25.95
CA VAL A 927 10.54 -43.81 27.04
C VAL A 927 9.64 -44.20 28.20
N ASN A 928 10.17 -44.15 29.43
CA ASN A 928 9.45 -44.55 30.64
C ASN A 928 8.46 -43.46 31.12
N ALA A 929 7.92 -43.61 32.34
CA ALA A 929 6.96 -42.67 32.93
C ALA A 929 7.52 -41.26 33.14
N ASP A 930 8.83 -41.14 33.32
CA ASP A 930 9.54 -39.86 33.44
C ASP A 930 9.96 -39.30 32.07
N GLY A 931 9.64 -40.00 30.98
CA GLY A 931 10.00 -39.64 29.60
C GLY A 931 11.44 -39.99 29.24
N LEU A 932 12.16 -40.69 30.13
CA LEU A 932 13.55 -41.06 29.94
C LEU A 932 13.66 -42.32 29.08
N TRP A 933 14.45 -42.25 28.01
CA TRP A 933 14.75 -43.40 27.16
C TRP A 933 15.41 -44.55 27.94
N GLN A 934 14.90 -45.76 27.74
CA GLN A 934 15.39 -46.99 28.37
C GLN A 934 16.12 -47.90 27.35
N PRO A 935 17.42 -48.17 27.53
CA PRO A 935 18.22 -48.90 26.55
C PRO A 935 18.23 -50.45 26.70
N SER A 936 17.80 -51.06 27.82
CA SER A 936 17.69 -52.54 27.98
C SER A 936 16.46 -52.93 28.80
N GLY A 937 15.83 -54.08 28.50
CA GLY A 937 14.69 -54.54 29.29
C GLY A 937 13.84 -55.66 28.69
N TRP A 938 12.92 -56.18 29.51
CA TRP A 938 11.90 -57.16 29.12
C TRP A 938 10.82 -56.52 28.25
N ILE A 939 10.49 -57.15 27.13
CA ILE A 939 9.50 -56.68 26.18
C ILE A 939 8.47 -57.79 25.96
N GLN A 940 7.20 -57.46 26.13
CA GLN A 940 6.08 -58.37 25.88
C GLN A 940 5.60 -58.23 24.43
N SER A 941 5.55 -59.35 23.71
CA SER A 941 4.98 -59.46 22.35
C SER A 941 3.86 -60.49 22.37
N GLY A 942 2.61 -60.02 22.36
CA GLY A 942 1.43 -60.87 22.57
C GLY A 942 1.44 -61.50 23.97
N SER A 943 1.35 -62.84 24.04
CA SER A 943 1.43 -63.60 25.30
C SER A 943 2.86 -64.01 25.68
N GLN A 944 3.87 -63.66 24.87
CA GLN A 944 5.26 -64.08 25.04
C GLN A 944 6.15 -62.90 25.44
N TRP A 945 7.27 -63.18 26.10
CA TRP A 945 8.23 -62.17 26.55
C TRP A 945 9.59 -62.40 25.89
N TRP A 946 10.33 -61.34 25.57
CA TRP A 946 11.73 -61.40 25.13
C TRP A 946 12.54 -60.33 25.86
N TYR A 947 13.87 -60.41 25.83
CA TYR A 947 14.74 -59.45 26.52
C TYR A 947 15.69 -58.76 25.54
N ARG A 948 15.68 -57.42 25.54
CA ARG A 948 16.51 -56.59 24.66
C ARG A 948 17.75 -56.10 25.40
N HIS A 949 18.90 -56.32 24.79
CA HIS A 949 20.21 -55.81 25.24
C HIS A 949 20.40 -54.33 24.91
N TYR A 950 21.40 -53.70 25.54
CA TYR A 950 21.74 -52.29 25.33
C TYR A 950 21.99 -51.94 23.86
N ASP A 951 22.73 -52.81 23.17
CA ASP A 951 23.08 -52.70 21.75
C ASP A 951 21.94 -53.06 20.78
N GLY A 952 20.77 -53.43 21.32
CA GLY A 952 19.60 -53.82 20.55
C GLY A 952 19.58 -55.27 20.08
N THR A 953 20.59 -56.06 20.44
CA THR A 953 20.56 -57.52 20.26
C THR A 953 19.67 -58.18 21.31
N TYR A 954 19.44 -59.49 21.17
CA TYR A 954 18.68 -60.30 22.13
C TYR A 954 19.15 -61.76 22.07
N THR A 955 18.98 -62.47 23.17
CA THR A 955 19.42 -63.87 23.29
C THR A 955 18.46 -64.81 22.57
N THR A 956 18.99 -65.75 21.79
CA THR A 956 18.23 -66.80 21.09
C THR A 956 18.88 -68.17 21.32
N ASN A 957 18.08 -69.22 21.48
CA ASN A 957 18.51 -70.61 21.73
C ASN A 957 19.56 -70.76 22.86
N ASN A 958 19.49 -69.93 23.90
CA ASN A 958 20.50 -69.94 24.95
C ASN A 958 19.93 -69.55 26.31
N PHE A 959 20.66 -69.91 27.36
CA PHE A 959 20.40 -69.45 28.72
C PHE A 959 20.93 -68.04 28.90
N GLU A 960 20.21 -67.24 29.69
CA GLU A 960 20.67 -65.92 30.12
C GLU A 960 20.36 -65.68 31.58
N VAL A 961 21.24 -64.97 32.27
CA VAL A 961 21.01 -64.53 33.64
C VAL A 961 20.60 -63.07 33.64
N ILE A 962 19.34 -62.81 34.00
CA ILE A 962 18.75 -61.47 34.04
C ILE A 962 18.23 -61.25 35.47
N GLY A 963 18.66 -60.18 36.14
CA GLY A 963 18.21 -59.90 37.51
C GLY A 963 18.46 -61.04 38.52
N ASN A 964 19.61 -61.73 38.39
CA ASN A 964 20.01 -62.88 39.22
C ASN A 964 19.15 -64.16 39.06
N GLN A 965 18.29 -64.23 38.04
CA GLN A 965 17.52 -65.41 37.69
C GLN A 965 17.98 -65.95 36.33
N THR A 966 17.96 -67.26 36.15
CA THR A 966 18.32 -67.89 34.87
C THR A 966 17.07 -68.14 34.03
N TYR A 967 17.08 -67.66 32.79
CA TYR A 967 16.03 -67.83 31.79
C TYR A 967 16.57 -68.61 30.60
N TYR A 968 15.68 -69.15 29.77
CA TYR A 968 16.04 -69.71 28.48
C TYR A 968 15.17 -69.10 27.38
N PHE A 969 15.81 -68.68 26.29
CA PHE A 969 15.14 -68.11 25.13
C PHE A 969 15.13 -69.10 23.98
N ASP A 970 13.99 -69.21 23.30
CA ASP A 970 13.83 -70.07 22.13
C ASP A 970 14.55 -69.50 20.89
N ALA A 971 14.41 -70.19 19.75
CA ALA A 971 15.05 -69.81 18.49
C ALA A 971 14.60 -68.44 17.96
N SER A 972 13.43 -67.97 18.38
CA SER A 972 12.85 -66.68 18.01
C SER A 972 13.14 -65.60 19.06
N GLY A 973 13.87 -65.94 20.13
CA GLY A 973 14.22 -65.01 21.21
C GLY A 973 13.15 -64.86 22.28
N TYR A 974 12.14 -65.72 22.31
CA TYR A 974 11.10 -65.67 23.33
C TYR A 974 11.44 -66.54 24.55
N MET A 975 11.15 -66.00 25.72
CA MET A 975 11.34 -66.62 27.02
C MET A 975 10.46 -67.86 27.16
N VAL A 976 11.07 -68.98 27.53
CA VAL A 976 10.39 -70.26 27.72
C VAL A 976 9.80 -70.36 29.14
N THR A 977 8.60 -70.94 29.22
CA THR A 977 7.97 -71.37 30.48
C THR A 977 7.62 -72.86 30.39
N GLY A 978 7.45 -73.52 31.54
CA GLY A 978 7.14 -74.95 31.63
C GLY A 978 8.34 -75.87 31.42
N TRP A 979 8.05 -77.14 31.11
CA TRP A 979 9.08 -78.17 30.84
C TRP A 979 9.69 -77.98 29.46
N LYS A 980 11.02 -77.99 29.39
CA LYS A 980 11.76 -77.89 28.13
C LYS A 980 12.98 -78.81 28.15
N GLN A 981 13.11 -79.60 27.09
CA GLN A 981 14.33 -80.37 26.83
C GLN A 981 15.36 -79.49 26.11
N ILE A 982 16.56 -79.40 26.67
CA ILE A 982 17.67 -78.60 26.14
C ILE A 982 18.90 -79.51 26.10
N GLY A 983 19.35 -79.85 24.89
CA GLY A 983 20.29 -80.96 24.70
C GLY A 983 19.68 -82.29 25.14
N SER A 984 20.41 -83.09 25.90
CA SER A 984 19.93 -84.37 26.46
C SER A 984 19.17 -84.24 27.78
N ASN A 985 19.07 -83.02 28.36
CA ASN A 985 18.55 -82.81 29.71
C ASN A 985 17.21 -82.08 29.70
N TRP A 986 16.36 -82.38 30.67
CA TRP A 986 15.10 -81.66 30.92
C TRP A 986 15.29 -80.58 31.98
N TYR A 987 14.67 -79.42 31.75
CA TYR A 987 14.62 -78.29 32.66
C TYR A 987 13.18 -77.84 32.84
N TYR A 988 12.89 -77.17 33.96
CA TYR A 988 11.58 -76.56 34.20
C TYR A 988 11.71 -75.07 34.50
N PHE A 989 10.96 -74.26 33.78
CA PHE A 989 10.85 -72.81 33.98
C PHE A 989 9.48 -72.48 34.56
N ASN A 990 9.42 -71.70 35.63
CA ASN A 990 8.16 -71.37 36.29
C ASN A 990 7.31 -70.39 35.45
N ALA A 991 6.16 -69.94 35.98
CA ALA A 991 5.27 -69.00 35.27
C ALA A 991 5.93 -67.65 34.93
N SER A 992 6.96 -67.23 35.67
CA SER A 992 7.75 -66.02 35.35
C SER A 992 8.92 -66.31 34.42
N GLY A 993 9.08 -67.55 33.93
CA GLY A 993 10.18 -68.00 33.07
C GLY A 993 11.51 -68.26 33.80
N ALA A 994 11.55 -68.14 35.13
CA ALA A 994 12.76 -68.42 35.90
C ALA A 994 12.96 -69.92 36.05
N MET A 995 14.19 -70.40 35.83
CA MET A 995 14.56 -71.81 35.93
C MET A 995 14.49 -72.30 37.38
N VAL A 996 13.72 -73.36 37.61
CA VAL A 996 13.60 -74.01 38.91
C VAL A 996 14.86 -74.86 39.18
N LYS A 997 15.43 -74.71 40.38
CA LYS A 997 16.65 -75.39 40.84
C LYS A 997 16.44 -75.91 42.25
N SER A 998 17.10 -77.02 42.58
CA SER A 998 17.09 -77.63 43.92
C SER A 998 15.68 -77.81 44.52
N ALA A 999 14.71 -78.19 43.68
CA ALA A 999 13.32 -78.25 44.08
C ALA A 999 12.54 -79.31 43.28
N TRP A 1000 11.45 -79.79 43.88
CA TRP A 1000 10.50 -80.68 43.23
C TRP A 1000 9.51 -79.88 42.38
N GLN A 1001 9.29 -80.32 41.14
CA GLN A 1001 8.18 -79.90 40.29
C GLN A 1001 7.32 -81.13 39.98
N GLY A 1002 6.21 -81.27 40.70
CA GLY A 1002 5.40 -82.49 40.67
C GLY A 1002 6.21 -83.69 41.18
N ASN A 1003 6.25 -84.77 40.39
CA ASN A 1003 6.99 -85.99 40.72
C ASN A 1003 8.46 -85.97 40.27
N TYR A 1004 8.98 -84.83 39.82
CA TYR A 1004 10.33 -84.72 39.25
C TYR A 1004 11.16 -83.72 40.06
N TYR A 1005 12.44 -84.02 40.27
CA TYR A 1005 13.33 -83.13 41.01
C TYR A 1005 14.32 -82.44 40.07
N LEU A 1006 14.45 -81.12 40.20
CA LEU A 1006 15.43 -80.31 39.49
C LEU A 1006 16.65 -80.10 40.40
N GLU A 1007 17.83 -80.47 39.93
CA GLU A 1007 19.09 -80.36 40.66
C GLU A 1007 19.55 -78.90 40.79
N ALA A 1008 20.69 -78.67 41.46
CA ALA A 1008 21.21 -77.31 41.68
C ALA A 1008 21.56 -76.56 40.39
N ASP A 1009 21.86 -77.28 39.31
CA ASP A 1009 22.09 -76.72 37.98
C ASP A 1009 20.81 -76.64 37.12
N GLY A 1010 19.65 -77.02 37.69
CA GLY A 1010 18.34 -76.97 37.05
C GLY A 1010 18.00 -78.18 36.18
N LYS A 1011 18.90 -79.16 36.04
CA LYS A 1011 18.63 -80.39 35.29
C LYS A 1011 17.71 -81.31 36.08
N MET A 1012 16.80 -81.98 35.39
CA MET A 1012 15.96 -83.02 35.97
C MET A 1012 16.80 -84.23 36.35
N ALA A 1013 16.74 -84.64 37.62
CA ALA A 1013 17.41 -85.81 38.14
C ALA A 1013 16.80 -87.10 37.56
N THR A 1014 17.66 -88.07 37.21
CA THR A 1014 17.26 -89.42 36.80
C THR A 1014 18.17 -90.46 37.46
N ASN A 1015 17.64 -91.67 37.71
CA ASN A 1015 18.36 -92.82 38.28
C ASN A 1015 19.18 -92.51 39.55
N LYS A 1016 18.61 -91.74 40.49
CA LYS A 1016 19.33 -91.36 41.71
C LYS A 1016 18.42 -91.08 42.89
N TRP A 1017 19.01 -91.07 44.08
CA TRP A 1017 18.35 -90.67 45.32
C TRP A 1017 18.39 -89.15 45.51
N ILE A 1018 17.25 -88.58 45.88
CA ILE A 1018 17.06 -87.19 46.30
C ILE A 1018 16.43 -87.21 47.69
N GLY A 1019 17.28 -87.07 48.72
CA GLY A 1019 16.86 -87.29 50.11
C GLY A 1019 16.35 -88.74 50.29
N ASN A 1020 15.11 -88.88 50.75
CA ASN A 1020 14.46 -90.19 50.98
C ASN A 1020 13.69 -90.73 49.77
N TYR A 1021 13.79 -90.09 48.60
CA TYR A 1021 13.02 -90.45 47.41
C TYR A 1021 13.97 -90.86 46.27
N TYR A 1022 13.67 -91.98 45.60
CA TYR A 1022 14.40 -92.39 44.40
C TYR A 1022 13.67 -91.94 43.15
N VAL A 1023 14.37 -91.27 42.22
CA VAL A 1023 13.85 -90.92 40.90
C VAL A 1023 14.31 -91.95 39.86
N GLY A 1024 13.37 -92.47 39.08
CA GLY A 1024 13.61 -93.51 38.06
C GLY A 1024 14.38 -93.02 36.84
N SER A 1025 14.54 -93.89 35.84
CA SER A 1025 15.21 -93.54 34.57
C SER A 1025 14.46 -92.50 33.75
N ASP A 1026 13.15 -92.38 33.98
CA ASP A 1026 12.27 -91.35 33.44
C ASP A 1026 12.21 -90.08 34.30
N GLY A 1027 12.94 -90.06 35.43
CA GLY A 1027 13.01 -88.96 36.39
C GLY A 1027 11.84 -88.86 37.37
N ALA A 1028 10.85 -89.74 37.27
CA ALA A 1028 9.69 -89.73 38.16
C ALA A 1028 10.05 -90.36 39.53
N CYS A 1029 9.57 -89.74 40.61
CA CYS A 1029 9.71 -90.24 41.97
C CYS A 1029 8.93 -91.55 42.16
N ILE A 1030 9.62 -92.57 42.68
CA ILE A 1030 9.05 -93.88 42.99
C ILE A 1030 8.81 -93.98 44.50
N SER A 1031 7.54 -94.02 44.91
CA SER A 1031 7.13 -93.92 46.32
C SER A 1031 7.36 -95.20 47.16
N ASN A 1032 7.96 -96.26 46.61
CA ASN A 1032 8.22 -97.54 47.30
C ASN A 1032 9.49 -98.26 46.79
N TYR A 1033 10.57 -97.54 46.50
CA TYR A 1033 11.85 -98.15 46.11
C TYR A 1033 12.52 -98.76 47.36
N LYS A 1034 12.40 -100.08 47.56
CA LYS A 1034 13.14 -100.83 48.59
C LYS A 1034 14.47 -101.30 48.06
#